data_AF-A0A3M4M9U6-F1
#
_entry.id   AF-A0A3M4M9U6-F1
#
_cell.length_a   1.000
_cell.length_b   1.000
_cell.length_c   1.000
_cell.angle_alpha   90.00
_cell.angle_beta   90.00
_cell.angle_gamma   90.00
#
_symmetry.space_group_name_H-M   'P 1'
#
loop_
_entity.id
_entity.type
_entity.pdbx_description
1 polymer ?
#
loop_
_entity_poly.entity_id
_entity_poly.type
_entity_poly.pdbx_seq_one_letter_code
_entity_poly.pdbx_strand_id
1 'polypeptide(L)'
;MTLSTDIQSMVGGDSRDTLLRWLQENPKTLGWDAIVVYNRSRVNALLIQQYINKLTAENYLTPIDGYIEGPKNSKLTFFGIQLGLPVLSFENADLEHSNARVTQAITAGLAILRTEPTGGYKGVHSIMRPNGAVGPFLWMDVDLRDAPGSASDAGVVQLDLTRMSGFDTDLFSDQISTINAQEFFLERFKEKPELQVYTLGVLNNSADSMLAPQNFIVRTQPAPGAQNRAAPNYGDGAVVVLVTLKDGKDGGAPTKDTDFKYLIPNDDNGSKYSSAVLLSNKVLFARLFLNSLHTLLPGTTLTPKTLTNEHGVAGHIYLEYTDGAITKSDYKYVNSGVYHNYIVTASSPLITIPLKGAQLQASNNTICFKWMNKSFIINMHYHNTRGDLSDTHSDETVEMKVNFNVFSNLMIDPESGIIHFEQEDIISAQIEIDMEYAHYPYGMELFEGSLVQIVKDKLFAFTRNITLPDIDTFLLRNLLFPDNNLMVLTDAHVPGDLAVFGNVAPTLTSFVIEPERAILNPGSTRAFTVEPAATVTWSVKGLPGNSLPVGSITNEGVYTALTADELLGHDSQQVIITATGTTSRGLATSSSTLVSIVSQTISLNPIFSIAGPGTSLKFTAGTIDGRTLQWAMKDPGQNGKLEPTTGSSTTYTAPELQTTGMFTREVIQVTDDQGNMGQAEVLVINKVLGGQVEVDLTDAANGKAQLQFVKDYDGNPAPVPSKFLVWTLLAGAGWVNAEGIYSEPQQQLPGFAIITCAFTHTRAGDEPTITDYGYTVLPLPLSQYPELTTAFQ
;
A
#
# COMPACT_ATOMS: atom_id res chain seq x y z
N MET A 1 -8.62 -34.50 27.00
CA MET A 1 -8.37 -33.06 27.18
C MET A 1 -8.43 -32.44 25.79
N THR A 2 -9.57 -31.82 25.50
CA THR A 2 -9.86 -31.17 24.22
C THR A 2 -8.98 -29.93 24.07
N LEU A 3 -8.09 -29.96 23.07
CA LEU A 3 -7.38 -28.78 22.56
C LEU A 3 -8.43 -27.83 21.97
N SER A 4 -8.54 -26.62 22.50
CA SER A 4 -9.40 -25.59 21.92
C SER A 4 -8.80 -25.14 20.59
N THR A 5 -9.59 -25.34 19.54
CA THR A 5 -9.48 -24.66 18.26
C THR A 5 -9.66 -23.15 18.40
N ASP A 6 -9.01 -22.43 17.50
CA ASP A 6 -9.23 -21.02 17.12
C ASP A 6 -8.77 -19.93 18.09
N ILE A 7 -7.46 -19.65 18.08
CA ILE A 7 -6.98 -18.27 18.18
C ILE A 7 -6.76 -17.78 16.74
N GLN A 8 -7.83 -17.42 16.04
CA GLN A 8 -7.69 -16.43 14.97
C GLN A 8 -7.30 -15.12 15.67
N SER A 9 -6.03 -14.72 15.53
CA SER A 9 -5.56 -13.42 16.01
C SER A 9 -6.39 -12.33 15.32
N MET A 10 -7.25 -11.65 16.09
CA MET A 10 -8.03 -10.53 15.58
C MET A 10 -7.08 -9.44 15.08
N VAL A 11 -7.31 -8.96 13.86
CA VAL A 11 -6.65 -7.77 13.32
C VAL A 11 -7.04 -6.57 14.20
N GLY A 12 -6.07 -5.89 14.79
CA GLY A 12 -6.33 -4.72 15.64
C GLY A 12 -7.05 -3.61 14.87
N GLY A 13 -7.90 -2.85 15.56
CA GLY A 13 -8.59 -1.70 14.98
C GLY A 13 -9.96 -1.41 15.60
N ASP A 14 -10.58 -0.33 15.15
CA ASP A 14 -11.93 0.05 15.54
C ASP A 14 -12.93 -0.38 14.46
N SER A 15 -14.09 -0.90 14.89
CA SER A 15 -15.20 -1.19 13.99
C SER A 15 -15.86 0.10 13.51
N ARG A 16 -16.66 0.02 12.44
CA ARG A 16 -17.40 1.17 11.89
C ARG A 16 -18.20 1.86 12.97
N ASP A 17 -18.98 1.10 13.73
CA ASP A 17 -19.84 1.65 14.79
C ASP A 17 -19.03 2.28 15.95
N THR A 18 -17.78 1.84 16.15
CA THR A 18 -16.86 2.47 17.12
C THR A 18 -16.32 3.78 16.61
N LEU A 19 -15.92 3.84 15.33
CA LEU A 19 -15.49 5.09 14.68
C LEU A 19 -16.64 6.10 14.62
N LEU A 20 -17.85 5.69 14.27
CA LEU A 20 -19.02 6.56 14.23
C LEU A 20 -19.31 7.19 15.60
N ARG A 21 -19.21 6.42 16.70
CA ARG A 21 -19.37 6.97 18.06
C ARG A 21 -18.31 8.01 18.41
N TRP A 22 -17.06 7.78 18.02
CA TRP A 22 -15.98 8.75 18.21
C TRP A 22 -16.19 10.03 17.37
N LEU A 23 -16.69 9.90 16.14
CA LEU A 23 -17.01 11.01 15.26
C LEU A 23 -18.21 11.86 15.73
N GLN A 24 -19.04 11.35 16.66
CA GLN A 24 -20.18 12.10 17.24
C GLN A 24 -19.76 13.06 18.36
N GLU A 25 -18.57 12.88 18.95
CA GLU A 25 -18.15 13.64 20.14
C GLU A 25 -17.86 15.11 19.81
N ASN A 26 -17.06 15.31 18.76
CA ASN A 26 -16.63 16.62 18.27
C ASN A 26 -16.08 16.47 16.84
N PRO A 27 -15.93 17.57 16.07
CA PRO A 27 -15.34 17.51 14.73
C PRO A 27 -13.95 16.88 14.76
N LYS A 28 -13.72 15.87 13.90
CA LYS A 28 -12.45 15.13 13.85
C LYS A 28 -11.64 15.39 12.56
N THR A 29 -12.10 16.30 11.70
CA THR A 29 -11.33 16.70 10.50
C THR A 29 -10.13 17.61 10.79
N LEU A 30 -9.88 17.98 12.06
CA LEU A 30 -8.79 18.88 12.47
C LEU A 30 -8.77 20.22 11.70
N GLY A 31 -9.94 20.70 11.30
CA GLY A 31 -10.09 21.95 10.54
C GLY A 31 -9.92 21.82 9.02
N TRP A 32 -9.51 20.64 8.53
CA TRP A 32 -9.51 20.34 7.10
C TRP A 32 -10.94 20.21 6.58
N ASP A 33 -11.12 20.49 5.29
CA ASP A 33 -12.41 20.42 4.63
C ASP A 33 -12.83 18.97 4.34
N ALA A 34 -11.87 18.12 3.97
CA ALA A 34 -12.05 16.68 3.83
C ALA A 34 -10.80 15.88 4.22
N ILE A 35 -10.97 14.59 4.54
CA ILE A 35 -9.91 13.61 4.74
C ILE A 35 -10.23 12.37 3.91
N VAL A 36 -9.24 11.84 3.19
CA VAL A 36 -9.38 10.64 2.36
C VAL A 36 -8.30 9.65 2.74
N VAL A 37 -8.66 8.38 2.95
CA VAL A 37 -7.74 7.35 3.45
C VAL A 37 -7.74 6.11 2.56
N TYR A 38 -6.56 5.55 2.29
CA TYR A 38 -6.37 4.34 1.49
C TYR A 38 -5.41 3.36 2.17
N ASN A 39 -5.77 2.09 2.25
CA ASN A 39 -4.91 1.08 2.88
C ASN A 39 -3.69 0.69 2.00
N ARG A 40 -2.74 -0.03 2.62
CA ARG A 40 -1.52 -0.55 2.00
C ARG A 40 -1.76 -1.32 0.71
N SER A 41 -2.67 -2.29 0.73
CA SER A 41 -2.92 -3.18 -0.42
C SER A 41 -3.31 -2.39 -1.65
N ARG A 42 -4.13 -1.34 -1.49
CA ARG A 42 -4.59 -0.50 -2.61
C ARG A 42 -3.52 0.45 -3.12
N VAL A 43 -2.73 1.05 -2.22
CA VAL A 43 -1.58 1.87 -2.63
C VAL A 43 -0.57 1.02 -3.42
N ASN A 44 -0.31 -0.22 -2.98
CA ASN A 44 0.59 -1.14 -3.68
C ASN A 44 0.05 -1.64 -5.02
N ALA A 45 -1.27 -1.85 -5.15
CA ALA A 45 -1.87 -2.20 -6.43
C ALA A 45 -1.63 -1.11 -7.50
N LEU A 46 -1.69 0.16 -7.12
CA LEU A 46 -1.39 1.27 -8.02
C LEU A 46 0.11 1.37 -8.35
N LEU A 47 0.99 1.07 -7.39
CA LEU A 47 2.42 0.97 -7.65
C LEU A 47 2.73 -0.13 -8.68
N ILE A 48 2.03 -1.28 -8.63
CA ILE A 48 2.15 -2.34 -9.65
C ILE A 48 1.86 -1.78 -11.05
N GLN A 49 0.71 -1.13 -11.22
CA GLN A 49 0.29 -0.61 -12.52
C GLN A 49 1.28 0.42 -13.08
N GLN A 50 1.74 1.36 -12.25
CA GLN A 50 2.73 2.34 -12.67
C GLN A 50 4.08 1.72 -13.01
N TYR A 51 4.54 0.76 -12.22
CA TYR A 51 5.78 0.06 -12.50
C TYR A 51 5.71 -0.66 -13.85
N ILE A 52 4.60 -1.33 -14.15
CA ILE A 52 4.43 -1.98 -15.46
C ILE A 52 4.32 -0.96 -16.59
N ASN A 53 3.61 0.16 -16.39
CA ASN A 53 3.57 1.25 -17.38
C ASN A 53 4.96 1.83 -17.65
N LYS A 54 5.78 2.01 -16.62
CA LYS A 54 7.17 2.42 -16.74
C LYS A 54 8.03 1.41 -17.48
N LEU A 55 7.91 0.12 -17.16
CA LEU A 55 8.61 -0.95 -17.86
C LEU A 55 8.22 -0.97 -19.35
N THR A 56 6.94 -0.91 -19.67
CA THR A 56 6.44 -0.95 -21.06
C THR A 56 6.80 0.31 -21.87
N ALA A 57 6.98 1.45 -21.20
CA ALA A 57 7.45 2.70 -21.81
C ALA A 57 8.99 2.83 -21.86
N GLU A 58 9.73 1.79 -21.50
CA GLU A 58 11.21 1.80 -21.38
C GLU A 58 11.74 2.88 -20.41
N ASN A 59 10.92 3.26 -19.43
CA ASN A 59 11.20 4.29 -18.43
C ASN A 59 11.39 3.67 -17.03
N TYR A 60 12.32 2.72 -16.92
CA TYR A 60 12.60 1.95 -15.70
C TYR A 60 14.09 1.93 -15.39
N LEU A 61 14.43 1.60 -14.13
CA LEU A 61 15.82 1.45 -13.72
C LEU A 61 16.43 0.22 -14.41
N THR A 62 17.38 0.46 -15.32
CA THR A 62 18.13 -0.59 -16.00
C THR A 62 18.93 -1.44 -14.99
N PRO A 63 19.34 -2.67 -15.35
CA PRO A 63 20.22 -3.46 -14.51
C PRO A 63 21.42 -2.64 -14.01
N ILE A 64 21.75 -2.79 -12.72
CA ILE A 64 22.76 -1.99 -12.04
C ILE A 64 24.09 -2.74 -12.08
N ASP A 65 25.09 -2.11 -12.68
CA ASP A 65 26.48 -2.56 -12.74
C ASP A 65 27.39 -1.61 -11.95
N GLY A 66 28.56 -2.09 -11.54
CA GLY A 66 29.63 -1.26 -11.00
C GLY A 66 30.34 -1.88 -9.81
N TYR A 67 31.14 -1.09 -9.10
CA TYR A 67 31.86 -1.55 -7.92
C TYR A 67 31.96 -0.47 -6.85
N ILE A 68 32.28 -0.91 -5.64
CA ILE A 68 32.70 -0.06 -4.52
C ILE A 68 33.91 -0.69 -3.81
N GLU A 69 34.86 0.16 -3.43
CA GLU A 69 36.01 -0.24 -2.64
C GLU A 69 35.68 -0.17 -1.15
N GLY A 70 36.03 -1.23 -0.43
CA GLY A 70 35.84 -1.35 1.00
C GLY A 70 37.17 -1.30 1.78
N PRO A 71 37.11 -1.32 3.12
CA PRO A 71 38.30 -1.35 3.95
C PRO A 71 39.16 -2.59 3.69
N LYS A 72 40.46 -2.51 4.01
CA LYS A 72 41.45 -3.59 3.83
C LYS A 72 41.57 -4.09 2.39
N ASN A 73 41.43 -3.18 1.41
CA ASN A 73 41.44 -3.46 -0.02
C ASN A 73 40.41 -4.54 -0.40
N SER A 74 39.23 -4.51 0.22
CA SER A 74 38.10 -5.29 -0.28
C SER A 74 37.46 -4.55 -1.46
N LYS A 75 36.92 -5.28 -2.42
CA LYS A 75 36.20 -4.71 -3.56
C LYS A 75 34.93 -5.50 -3.74
N LEU A 76 33.80 -4.80 -3.75
CA LEU A 76 32.50 -5.38 -4.01
C LEU A 76 32.05 -4.97 -5.40
N THR A 77 31.84 -5.95 -6.28
CA THR A 77 31.48 -5.73 -7.69
C THR A 77 30.11 -6.31 -7.96
N PHE A 78 29.27 -5.55 -8.66
CA PHE A 78 27.91 -5.89 -9.01
C PHE A 78 27.77 -5.97 -10.52
N PHE A 79 27.10 -7.00 -11.01
CA PHE A 79 26.83 -7.21 -12.43
C PHE A 79 25.35 -7.47 -12.64
N GLY A 80 24.71 -6.62 -13.45
CA GLY A 80 23.34 -6.78 -13.91
C GLY A 80 22.31 -6.92 -12.78
N ILE A 81 22.48 -6.23 -11.65
CA ILE A 81 21.55 -6.31 -10.52
C ILE A 81 20.19 -5.76 -10.95
N GLN A 82 19.16 -6.61 -10.97
CA GLN A 82 17.80 -6.22 -11.33
C GLN A 82 16.92 -6.12 -10.10
N LEU A 83 16.25 -4.98 -9.95
CA LEU A 83 15.30 -4.73 -8.87
C LEU A 83 13.87 -4.99 -9.32
N GLY A 84 13.15 -5.73 -8.48
CA GLY A 84 11.72 -5.96 -8.64
C GLY A 84 10.89 -4.76 -8.23
N LEU A 85 9.58 -4.94 -8.29
CA LEU A 85 8.62 -3.90 -7.99
C LEU A 85 8.73 -3.38 -6.54
N PRO A 86 8.80 -2.04 -6.33
CA PRO A 86 8.69 -1.47 -4.99
C PRO A 86 7.35 -1.77 -4.33
N VAL A 87 7.43 -2.25 -3.08
CA VAL A 87 6.27 -2.51 -2.22
C VAL A 87 6.36 -1.64 -0.99
N LEU A 88 5.32 -0.83 -0.75
CA LEU A 88 5.18 -0.02 0.46
C LEU A 88 4.68 -0.85 1.64
N SER A 89 5.20 -0.54 2.81
CA SER A 89 4.73 -1.00 4.12
C SER A 89 4.88 0.12 5.16
N PHE A 90 4.12 0.01 6.25
CA PHE A 90 3.89 1.10 7.21
C PHE A 90 4.35 0.76 8.63
N GLU A 91 5.25 -0.21 8.80
CA GLU A 91 5.80 -0.61 10.11
C GLU A 91 6.53 0.53 10.82
N ASN A 92 7.14 1.44 10.07
CA ASN A 92 7.86 2.63 10.54
C ASN A 92 7.03 3.91 10.38
N ALA A 93 5.77 3.80 9.97
CA ALA A 93 4.94 4.95 9.67
C ALA A 93 4.54 5.71 10.93
N ASP A 94 4.39 7.02 10.75
CA ASP A 94 3.82 7.90 11.74
C ASP A 94 3.08 9.08 11.07
N LEU A 95 2.06 9.60 11.77
CA LEU A 95 1.19 10.66 11.27
C LEU A 95 1.89 12.02 11.16
N GLU A 96 3.06 12.21 11.76
CA GLU A 96 3.74 13.51 11.81
C GLU A 96 4.73 13.69 10.67
N HIS A 97 5.45 12.61 10.29
CA HIS A 97 6.57 12.64 9.36
C HIS A 97 6.31 11.90 8.05
N SER A 98 5.13 11.31 7.85
CA SER A 98 4.75 10.65 6.60
C SER A 98 5.67 9.51 6.15
N ASN A 99 6.31 8.84 7.12
CA ASN A 99 7.27 7.78 6.84
C ASN A 99 6.58 6.51 6.31
N ALA A 100 7.21 5.86 5.34
CA ALA A 100 6.88 4.49 4.95
C ALA A 100 8.17 3.74 4.63
N ARG A 101 8.09 2.41 4.60
CA ARG A 101 9.18 1.56 4.12
C ARG A 101 8.85 1.05 2.73
N VAL A 102 9.83 1.13 1.83
CA VAL A 102 9.80 0.49 0.51
C VAL A 102 10.70 -0.73 0.55
N THR A 103 10.17 -1.86 0.11
CA THR A 103 10.92 -3.10 -0.09
C THR A 103 10.99 -3.41 -1.58
N GLN A 104 12.19 -3.66 -2.10
CA GLN A 104 12.42 -4.14 -3.47
C GLN A 104 13.18 -5.47 -3.42
N ALA A 105 12.65 -6.50 -4.07
CA ALA A 105 13.39 -7.76 -4.21
C ALA A 105 14.53 -7.57 -5.23
N ILE A 106 15.69 -8.17 -4.95
CA ILE A 106 16.74 -8.33 -5.95
C ILE A 106 16.42 -9.60 -6.72
N THR A 107 16.07 -9.43 -7.99
CA THR A 107 15.42 -10.47 -8.80
C THR A 107 16.36 -11.18 -9.76
N ALA A 108 17.49 -10.57 -10.08
CA ALA A 108 18.56 -11.16 -10.87
C ALA A 108 19.87 -10.40 -10.60
N GLY A 109 20.97 -10.97 -11.12
CA GLY A 109 22.29 -10.36 -11.13
C GLY A 109 23.31 -11.15 -10.32
N LEU A 110 24.51 -10.60 -10.23
CA LEU A 110 25.66 -11.21 -9.56
C LEU A 110 26.35 -10.17 -8.68
N ALA A 111 26.64 -10.51 -7.44
CA ALA A 111 27.55 -9.71 -6.61
C ALA A 111 28.76 -10.56 -6.21
N ILE A 112 29.95 -9.99 -6.35
CA ILE A 112 31.23 -10.65 -6.05
C ILE A 112 31.98 -9.81 -5.03
N LEU A 113 32.27 -10.42 -3.89
CA LEU A 113 33.18 -9.87 -2.90
C LEU A 113 34.59 -10.41 -3.16
N ARG A 114 35.54 -9.49 -3.35
CA ARG A 114 36.97 -9.78 -3.45
C ARG A 114 37.73 -9.10 -2.32
N THR A 115 38.88 -9.67 -1.96
CA THR A 115 39.84 -9.03 -1.05
C THR A 115 41.24 -9.03 -1.63
N GLU A 116 41.99 -7.97 -1.37
CA GLU A 116 43.40 -7.81 -1.75
C GLU A 116 44.27 -7.57 -0.50
N PRO A 117 44.48 -8.58 0.35
CA PRO A 117 45.24 -8.40 1.58
C PRO A 117 46.64 -7.86 1.29
N THR A 118 47.09 -6.86 2.06
CA THR A 118 48.45 -6.30 1.93
C THR A 118 49.50 -7.39 2.14
N GLY A 119 50.29 -7.69 1.10
CA GLY A 119 51.30 -8.77 1.13
C GLY A 119 50.72 -10.18 0.95
N GLY A 120 49.44 -10.32 0.59
CA GLY A 120 48.80 -11.58 0.22
C GLY A 120 48.23 -11.53 -1.21
N TYR A 121 47.55 -12.60 -1.62
CA TYR A 121 47.07 -12.77 -2.99
C TYR A 121 45.62 -12.33 -3.16
N LYS A 122 45.31 -11.76 -4.33
CA LYS A 122 43.96 -11.37 -4.73
C LYS A 122 43.11 -12.61 -4.99
N GLY A 123 41.83 -12.57 -4.60
CA GLY A 123 40.90 -13.67 -4.92
C GLY A 123 39.45 -13.34 -4.64
N VAL A 124 38.56 -14.04 -5.35
CA VAL A 124 37.11 -14.02 -5.12
C VAL A 124 36.82 -14.69 -3.79
N HIS A 125 36.29 -13.94 -2.83
CA HIS A 125 36.01 -14.41 -1.47
C HIS A 125 34.58 -14.92 -1.33
N SER A 126 33.61 -14.29 -1.98
CA SER A 126 32.20 -14.68 -1.92
C SER A 126 31.46 -14.33 -3.21
N ILE A 127 30.48 -15.16 -3.58
CA ILE A 127 29.59 -14.91 -4.73
C ILE A 127 28.14 -15.00 -4.26
N MET A 128 27.39 -13.95 -4.55
CA MET A 128 25.94 -13.87 -4.34
C MET A 128 25.25 -13.84 -5.70
N ARG A 129 24.19 -14.62 -5.83
CA ARG A 129 23.45 -14.79 -7.09
C ARG A 129 21.95 -14.78 -6.82
N PRO A 130 21.36 -13.61 -6.56
CA PRO A 130 19.94 -13.46 -6.33
C PRO A 130 19.12 -13.94 -7.54
N ASN A 131 18.03 -14.67 -7.29
CA ASN A 131 17.13 -15.16 -8.33
C ASN A 131 15.68 -14.64 -8.21
N GLY A 132 15.41 -13.82 -7.20
CA GLY A 132 14.08 -13.20 -7.00
C GLY A 132 13.00 -14.10 -6.42
N ALA A 133 13.30 -15.35 -6.04
CA ALA A 133 12.31 -16.25 -5.45
C ALA A 133 11.84 -15.76 -4.06
N VAL A 134 12.77 -15.34 -3.18
CA VAL A 134 12.50 -15.07 -1.75
C VAL A 134 13.35 -13.94 -1.17
N GLY A 135 13.97 -13.14 -2.02
CA GLY A 135 15.04 -12.22 -1.66
C GLY A 135 16.40 -12.71 -2.19
N PRO A 136 17.49 -11.97 -1.91
CA PRO A 136 17.61 -10.83 -1.00
C PRO A 136 16.81 -9.57 -1.40
N PHE A 137 16.62 -8.67 -0.45
CA PHE A 137 15.85 -7.44 -0.59
C PHE A 137 16.71 -6.19 -0.36
N LEU A 138 16.24 -5.09 -0.92
CA LEU A 138 16.62 -3.73 -0.58
C LEU A 138 15.48 -3.09 0.20
N TRP A 139 15.79 -2.54 1.37
CA TRP A 139 14.87 -1.76 2.17
C TRP A 139 15.28 -0.29 2.15
N MET A 140 14.28 0.58 2.02
CA MET A 140 14.47 2.02 1.98
C MET A 140 13.35 2.68 2.79
N ASP A 141 13.69 3.70 3.58
CA ASP A 141 12.70 4.54 4.22
C ASP A 141 12.42 5.75 3.33
N VAL A 142 11.15 6.01 3.08
CA VAL A 142 10.68 7.11 2.24
C VAL A 142 9.79 8.03 3.04
N ASP A 143 9.90 9.32 2.76
CA ASP A 143 8.96 10.31 3.26
C ASP A 143 7.99 10.61 2.12
N LEU A 144 6.70 10.29 2.32
CA LEU A 144 5.62 10.69 1.41
C LEU A 144 5.30 12.17 1.65
N ARG A 145 6.28 13.02 1.35
CA ARG A 145 6.27 14.45 1.59
C ARG A 145 5.55 15.19 0.48
N ASP A 146 4.88 16.27 0.85
CA ASP A 146 4.20 17.16 -0.07
C ASP A 146 5.19 17.68 -1.14
N ALA A 147 4.95 17.37 -2.42
CA ALA A 147 5.48 18.22 -3.48
C ALA A 147 4.74 19.57 -3.33
N PRO A 148 5.43 20.70 -3.12
CA PRO A 148 4.77 21.97 -2.92
C PRO A 148 4.00 22.35 -4.18
N GLY A 149 2.70 22.09 -4.20
CA GLY A 149 1.78 22.60 -5.20
C GLY A 149 1.18 23.90 -4.67
N SER A 150 1.79 25.05 -4.94
CA SER A 150 0.94 26.23 -5.07
C SER A 150 0.04 25.99 -6.29
N ALA A 151 -1.24 26.34 -6.19
CA ALA A 151 -2.33 26.03 -7.12
C ALA A 151 -2.19 26.56 -8.58
N SER A 152 -0.95 26.79 -9.05
CA SER A 152 -0.61 27.15 -10.41
C SER A 152 0.26 26.12 -11.15
N ASP A 153 0.83 25.09 -10.51
CA ASP A 153 1.56 24.03 -11.23
C ASP A 153 1.36 22.62 -10.60
N ALA A 154 0.56 21.82 -11.32
CA ALA A 154 0.37 20.36 -11.36
C ALA A 154 -0.16 19.54 -10.16
N GLY A 155 -0.16 19.97 -8.88
CA GLY A 155 -0.90 19.26 -7.81
C GLY A 155 -0.76 17.73 -7.78
N VAL A 156 0.44 17.19 -7.96
CA VAL A 156 0.70 15.75 -8.10
C VAL A 156 1.17 15.14 -6.76
N VAL A 157 0.62 14.00 -6.38
CA VAL A 157 1.14 13.18 -5.28
C VAL A 157 2.16 12.20 -5.84
N GLN A 158 3.35 12.18 -5.26
CA GLN A 158 4.45 11.33 -5.73
C GLN A 158 5.11 10.57 -4.58
N LEU A 159 5.38 9.29 -4.80
CA LEU A 159 6.41 8.55 -4.08
C LEU A 159 7.75 8.83 -4.77
N ASP A 160 8.57 9.66 -4.15
CA ASP A 160 9.88 10.07 -4.66
C ASP A 160 10.99 9.29 -3.93
N LEU A 161 11.48 8.20 -4.53
CA LEU A 161 12.55 7.40 -3.92
C LEU A 161 13.90 8.13 -3.92
N THR A 162 14.05 9.27 -4.58
CA THR A 162 15.33 10.02 -4.61
C THR A 162 15.66 10.66 -3.26
N ARG A 163 14.64 10.84 -2.42
CA ARG A 163 14.76 11.38 -1.05
C ARG A 163 14.82 10.28 0.01
N MET A 164 14.99 9.03 -0.41
CA MET A 164 15.02 7.90 0.51
C MET A 164 16.19 7.98 1.50
N SER A 165 15.99 7.35 2.64
CA SER A 165 16.96 7.17 3.71
C SER A 165 16.91 5.73 4.24
N GLY A 166 17.66 5.40 5.28
CA GLY A 166 17.55 4.09 5.94
C GLY A 166 17.80 2.89 5.01
N PHE A 167 18.69 3.07 4.01
CA PHE A 167 18.99 2.06 3.01
C PHE A 167 19.60 0.81 3.69
N ASP A 168 19.07 -0.37 3.40
CA ASP A 168 19.56 -1.64 3.96
C ASP A 168 19.37 -2.82 3.01
N THR A 169 20.12 -3.90 3.24
CA THR A 169 20.04 -5.13 2.43
C THR A 169 20.52 -6.38 3.17
N ASP A 170 19.90 -7.51 2.88
CA ASP A 170 20.30 -8.85 3.31
C ASP A 170 21.06 -9.62 2.21
N LEU A 171 21.50 -8.93 1.16
CA LEU A 171 22.37 -9.49 0.12
C LEU A 171 23.72 -9.95 0.71
N PHE A 172 24.16 -9.35 1.81
CA PHE A 172 25.39 -9.73 2.52
C PHE A 172 25.08 -10.06 3.97
N SER A 173 25.81 -11.04 4.51
CA SER A 173 25.69 -11.41 5.92
C SER A 173 26.68 -10.70 6.84
N ASP A 174 27.76 -10.14 6.27
CA ASP A 174 28.77 -9.41 7.02
C ASP A 174 28.52 -7.90 6.97
N GLN A 175 28.76 -7.23 8.10
CA GLN A 175 28.41 -5.83 8.29
C GLN A 175 29.17 -4.89 7.33
N ILE A 176 30.41 -5.22 6.97
CA ILE A 176 31.24 -4.35 6.12
C ILE A 176 30.69 -4.35 4.70
N SER A 177 30.44 -5.52 4.13
CA SER A 177 29.86 -5.63 2.78
C SER A 177 28.45 -5.07 2.73
N THR A 178 27.64 -5.23 3.79
CA THR A 178 26.33 -4.57 3.90
C THR A 178 26.47 -3.05 3.83
N ILE A 179 27.38 -2.44 4.61
CA ILE A 179 27.60 -0.97 4.56
C ILE A 179 28.05 -0.51 3.17
N ASN A 180 29.00 -1.22 2.56
CA ASN A 180 29.48 -0.89 1.21
C ASN A 180 28.35 -1.01 0.17
N ALA A 181 27.52 -2.05 0.26
CA ALA A 181 26.37 -2.21 -0.62
C ALA A 181 25.34 -1.08 -0.44
N GLN A 182 25.08 -0.67 0.81
CA GLN A 182 24.20 0.47 1.10
C GLN A 182 24.71 1.74 0.42
N GLU A 183 26.01 2.05 0.53
CA GLU A 183 26.63 3.21 -0.11
C GLU A 183 26.55 3.12 -1.64
N PHE A 184 26.90 1.96 -2.22
CA PHE A 184 26.85 1.73 -3.66
C PHE A 184 25.46 1.96 -4.25
N PHE A 185 24.42 1.32 -3.70
CA PHE A 185 23.07 1.47 -4.23
C PHE A 185 22.53 2.89 -4.00
N LEU A 186 22.88 3.54 -2.89
CA LEU A 186 22.50 4.93 -2.64
C LEU A 186 23.08 5.87 -3.72
N GLU A 187 24.33 5.67 -4.15
CA GLU A 187 24.92 6.43 -5.25
C GLU A 187 24.22 6.17 -6.57
N ARG A 188 23.99 4.89 -6.92
CA ARG A 188 23.31 4.49 -8.17
C ARG A 188 21.89 5.06 -8.27
N PHE A 189 21.16 5.09 -7.16
CA PHE A 189 19.81 5.68 -7.13
C PHE A 189 19.84 7.21 -7.31
N LYS A 190 20.94 7.90 -7.00
CA LYS A 190 21.05 9.36 -7.26
C LYS A 190 21.32 9.71 -8.72
N GLU A 191 21.77 8.76 -9.54
CA GLU A 191 22.15 9.02 -10.95
C GLU A 191 20.96 9.19 -11.89
N LYS A 192 19.84 8.52 -11.59
CA LYS A 192 18.62 8.52 -12.41
C LYS A 192 17.36 8.80 -11.59
N PRO A 193 17.26 10.00 -10.98
CA PRO A 193 16.17 10.35 -10.10
C PRO A 193 14.79 10.25 -10.76
N GLU A 194 14.69 10.58 -12.05
CA GLU A 194 13.46 10.57 -12.83
C GLU A 194 12.82 9.18 -12.96
N LEU A 195 13.62 8.11 -12.95
CA LEU A 195 13.16 6.73 -13.07
C LEU A 195 12.50 6.23 -11.78
N GLN A 196 12.71 6.95 -10.67
CA GLN A 196 12.42 6.52 -9.32
C GLN A 196 11.25 7.27 -8.66
N VAL A 197 10.55 8.11 -9.42
CA VAL A 197 9.36 8.83 -8.97
C VAL A 197 8.09 8.14 -9.43
N TYR A 198 7.22 7.72 -8.51
CA TYR A 198 5.92 7.09 -8.82
C TYR A 198 4.80 8.06 -8.48
N THR A 199 3.99 8.44 -9.46
CA THR A 199 2.88 9.39 -9.28
C THR A 199 1.68 8.68 -8.67
N LEU A 200 1.47 8.82 -7.37
CA LEU A 200 0.32 8.24 -6.70
C LEU A 200 -0.97 8.89 -7.20
N GLY A 201 -1.05 10.20 -7.39
CA GLY A 201 -2.28 10.89 -7.84
C GLY A 201 -2.06 12.26 -8.44
N VAL A 202 -3.08 12.83 -9.06
CA VAL A 202 -3.06 14.17 -9.65
C VAL A 202 -4.33 14.90 -9.25
N LEU A 203 -4.20 16.13 -8.74
CA LEU A 203 -5.34 17.01 -8.52
C LEU A 203 -5.92 17.48 -9.85
N ASN A 204 -7.20 17.19 -10.05
CA ASN A 204 -7.95 17.80 -11.14
C ASN A 204 -8.63 19.10 -10.69
N ASN A 205 -7.97 20.23 -10.97
CA ASN A 205 -8.48 21.56 -10.63
C ASN A 205 -9.44 22.14 -11.68
N SER A 206 -9.76 21.40 -12.76
CA SER A 206 -10.57 21.90 -13.88
C SER A 206 -12.08 21.82 -13.64
N ALA A 207 -12.54 21.13 -12.59
CA ALA A 207 -13.95 20.99 -12.27
C ALA A 207 -14.50 22.23 -11.54
N ASP A 208 -15.57 22.84 -12.07
CA ASP A 208 -16.30 23.89 -11.36
C ASP A 208 -17.25 23.29 -10.32
N SER A 209 -16.66 22.74 -9.25
CA SER A 209 -17.36 22.12 -8.14
C SER A 209 -16.91 22.73 -6.81
N MET A 210 -17.83 22.87 -5.86
CA MET A 210 -17.50 23.28 -4.49
C MET A 210 -16.64 22.24 -3.77
N LEU A 211 -16.64 20.99 -4.25
CA LEU A 211 -15.81 19.89 -3.75
C LEU A 211 -14.53 19.71 -4.55
N ALA A 212 -14.17 20.67 -5.41
CA ALA A 212 -12.87 20.69 -6.07
C ALA A 212 -11.76 20.91 -5.03
N PRO A 213 -10.77 20.01 -4.93
CA PRO A 213 -9.60 20.21 -4.09
C PRO A 213 -8.81 21.44 -4.54
N GLN A 214 -8.29 22.19 -3.58
CA GLN A 214 -7.42 23.35 -3.80
C GLN A 214 -6.00 23.10 -3.27
N ASN A 215 -5.89 22.42 -2.12
CA ASN A 215 -4.64 22.04 -1.50
C ASN A 215 -4.83 20.69 -0.78
N PHE A 216 -3.76 19.96 -0.51
CA PHE A 216 -3.79 18.80 0.39
C PHE A 216 -2.40 18.57 0.99
N ILE A 217 -2.37 17.79 2.06
CA ILE A 217 -1.14 17.19 2.58
C ILE A 217 -1.29 15.68 2.68
N VAL A 218 -0.18 14.95 2.53
CA VAL A 218 -0.14 13.50 2.66
C VAL A 218 0.52 13.10 3.96
N ARG A 219 -0.09 12.17 4.69
CA ARG A 219 0.41 11.52 5.90
C ARG A 219 0.29 10.01 5.78
N THR A 220 0.99 9.32 6.67
CA THR A 220 0.98 7.86 6.77
C THR A 220 0.58 7.44 8.16
N GLN A 221 -0.10 6.30 8.29
CA GLN A 221 -0.47 5.78 9.59
C GLN A 221 -0.34 4.25 9.60
N PRO A 222 0.33 3.65 10.59
CA PRO A 222 0.31 2.21 10.76
C PRO A 222 -1.09 1.75 11.13
N ALA A 223 -1.52 0.60 10.62
CA ALA A 223 -2.74 -0.03 11.09
C ALA A 223 -2.56 -0.45 12.55
N PRO A 224 -3.61 -0.45 13.38
CA PRO A 224 -3.46 -0.80 14.80
C PRO A 224 -2.83 -2.20 14.99
N GLY A 225 -1.73 -2.24 15.75
CA GLY A 225 -0.94 -3.46 15.98
C GLY A 225 0.12 -3.80 14.91
N ALA A 226 0.09 -3.15 13.73
CA ALA A 226 0.93 -3.48 12.58
C ALA A 226 2.41 -3.15 12.72
N GLN A 227 2.83 -2.46 13.80
CA GLN A 227 4.24 -2.21 14.09
C GLN A 227 4.90 -3.38 14.82
N ASN A 228 4.12 -4.30 15.37
CA ASN A 228 4.65 -5.50 16.01
C ASN A 228 5.02 -6.55 14.95
N ARG A 229 6.31 -6.88 14.85
CA ARG A 229 6.83 -7.89 13.90
C ARG A 229 6.19 -9.28 14.03
N ALA A 230 5.63 -9.61 15.18
CA ALA A 230 4.95 -10.89 15.41
C ALA A 230 3.45 -10.84 15.05
N ALA A 231 2.90 -9.68 14.69
CA ALA A 231 1.50 -9.55 14.34
C ALA A 231 1.24 -10.00 12.88
N PRO A 232 0.10 -10.65 12.60
CA PRO A 232 -0.24 -11.07 11.23
C PRO A 232 -0.39 -9.91 10.25
N ASN A 233 -0.80 -8.73 10.74
CA ASN A 233 -0.94 -7.51 9.97
C ASN A 233 0.34 -6.66 9.98
N TYR A 234 1.51 -7.23 10.29
CA TYR A 234 2.77 -6.48 10.32
C TYR A 234 3.01 -5.75 8.99
N GLY A 235 3.32 -4.46 9.09
CA GLY A 235 3.53 -3.58 7.95
C GLY A 235 2.25 -3.04 7.30
N ASP A 236 1.05 -3.44 7.74
CA ASP A 236 -0.21 -2.82 7.29
C ASP A 236 -0.35 -1.38 7.78
N GLY A 237 -1.05 -0.57 6.99
CA GLY A 237 -1.30 0.83 7.30
C GLY A 237 -2.04 1.53 6.17
N ALA A 238 -2.04 2.85 6.23
CA ALA A 238 -2.76 3.69 5.29
C ALA A 238 -2.02 4.98 4.94
N VAL A 239 -2.31 5.47 3.73
CA VAL A 239 -2.05 6.84 3.32
C VAL A 239 -3.27 7.68 3.67
N VAL A 240 -3.06 8.76 4.41
CA VAL A 240 -4.07 9.72 4.87
C VAL A 240 -3.85 11.03 4.13
N VAL A 241 -4.83 11.46 3.34
CA VAL A 241 -4.78 12.70 2.59
C VAL A 241 -5.72 13.71 3.22
N LEU A 242 -5.19 14.82 3.71
CA LEU A 242 -5.98 15.90 4.31
C LEU A 242 -6.13 17.01 3.28
N VAL A 243 -7.37 17.40 2.98
CA VAL A 243 -7.72 18.17 1.78
C VAL A 243 -8.39 19.48 2.17
N THR A 244 -7.92 20.56 1.55
CA THR A 244 -8.58 21.86 1.52
C THR A 244 -9.33 21.98 0.20
N LEU A 245 -10.63 22.30 0.27
CA LEU A 245 -11.46 22.49 -0.91
C LEU A 245 -11.38 23.94 -1.40
N LYS A 246 -11.85 24.20 -2.62
CA LYS A 246 -11.95 25.55 -3.20
C LYS A 246 -12.59 26.53 -2.20
N ASP A 247 -11.98 27.68 -1.96
CA ASP A 247 -12.39 28.71 -0.97
C ASP A 247 -12.34 28.25 0.51
N GLY A 248 -11.67 27.13 0.76
CA GLY A 248 -11.42 26.56 2.07
C GLY A 248 -10.25 27.22 2.81
N LYS A 249 -9.89 26.62 3.95
CA LYS A 249 -8.66 26.96 4.67
C LYS A 249 -8.00 25.67 5.14
N ASP A 250 -6.67 25.65 5.11
CA ASP A 250 -5.90 24.53 5.62
C ASP A 250 -6.18 24.29 7.11
N GLY A 251 -6.24 23.00 7.47
CA GLY A 251 -6.42 22.56 8.85
C GLY A 251 -5.10 22.47 9.63
N GLY A 252 -5.17 21.93 10.84
CA GLY A 252 -4.01 21.62 11.66
C GLY A 252 -3.33 20.31 11.22
N ALA A 253 -2.04 20.16 11.50
CA ALA A 253 -1.36 18.89 11.27
C ALA A 253 -1.82 17.85 12.31
N PRO A 254 -2.14 16.60 11.90
CA PRO A 254 -2.35 15.53 12.86
C PRO A 254 -1.02 15.27 13.59
N THR A 255 -1.06 15.28 14.92
CA THR A 255 0.07 14.90 15.78
C THR A 255 -0.32 13.71 16.64
N LYS A 256 0.65 13.08 17.31
CA LYS A 256 0.36 11.99 18.27
C LYS A 256 -0.61 12.40 19.37
N ASP A 257 -0.72 13.70 19.66
CA ASP A 257 -1.60 14.26 20.67
C ASP A 257 -3.02 14.58 20.16
N THR A 258 -3.28 14.47 18.85
CA THR A 258 -4.55 14.90 18.23
C THR A 258 -5.73 13.92 18.37
N ASP A 259 -5.61 12.84 19.16
CA ASP A 259 -6.61 11.75 19.27
C ASP A 259 -7.07 11.18 17.90
N PHE A 260 -6.23 11.34 16.86
CA PHE A 260 -6.60 11.00 15.49
C PHE A 260 -6.54 9.49 15.25
N LYS A 261 -7.70 8.87 15.11
CA LYS A 261 -7.84 7.41 14.93
C LYS A 261 -7.57 6.93 13.51
N TYR A 262 -7.24 5.65 13.39
CA TYR A 262 -7.18 4.97 12.10
C TYR A 262 -8.59 4.84 11.51
N LEU A 263 -8.86 5.52 10.39
CA LEU A 263 -10.22 5.74 9.88
C LEU A 263 -10.81 4.59 9.05
N ILE A 264 -10.03 3.56 8.73
CA ILE A 264 -10.54 2.40 7.99
C ILE A 264 -11.08 1.38 9.00
N PRO A 265 -12.38 1.05 8.97
CA PRO A 265 -12.95 0.12 9.93
C PRO A 265 -12.42 -1.31 9.77
N ASN A 266 -12.26 -2.03 10.89
CA ASN A 266 -11.78 -3.41 10.90
C ASN A 266 -12.89 -4.49 10.82
N ASP A 267 -14.11 -4.11 10.42
CA ASP A 267 -15.22 -5.02 10.19
C ASP A 267 -14.82 -6.19 9.26
N ASP A 268 -15.40 -7.37 9.50
CA ASP A 268 -15.06 -8.63 8.83
C ASP A 268 -13.54 -8.91 8.83
N ASN A 269 -12.90 -8.76 10.00
CA ASN A 269 -11.46 -8.91 10.19
C ASN A 269 -10.61 -8.02 9.25
N GLY A 270 -11.10 -6.82 8.94
CA GLY A 270 -10.41 -5.84 8.09
C GLY A 270 -10.53 -6.10 6.59
N SER A 271 -11.42 -7.01 6.17
CA SER A 271 -11.63 -7.32 4.75
C SER A 271 -12.73 -6.49 4.09
N LYS A 272 -13.68 -5.96 4.88
CA LYS A 272 -14.84 -5.25 4.34
C LYS A 272 -14.49 -3.90 3.71
N TYR A 273 -13.66 -3.11 4.40
CA TYR A 273 -13.30 -1.76 3.98
C TYR A 273 -11.80 -1.63 3.70
N SER A 274 -11.46 -0.84 2.68
CA SER A 274 -10.06 -0.52 2.35
C SER A 274 -9.81 0.99 2.26
N SER A 275 -10.83 1.79 2.51
CA SER A 275 -10.81 3.24 2.34
C SER A 275 -11.91 3.96 3.12
N ALA A 276 -11.69 5.24 3.39
CA ALA A 276 -12.68 6.12 4.01
C ALA A 276 -12.57 7.56 3.48
N VAL A 277 -13.70 8.27 3.45
CA VAL A 277 -13.80 9.70 3.18
C VAL A 277 -14.52 10.36 4.34
N LEU A 278 -13.96 11.43 4.88
CA LEU A 278 -14.58 12.28 5.88
C LEU A 278 -14.73 13.68 5.30
N LEU A 279 -15.96 14.20 5.20
CA LEU A 279 -16.23 15.59 4.80
C LEU A 279 -16.65 16.39 6.04
N SER A 280 -15.99 17.52 6.26
CA SER A 280 -16.23 18.31 7.47
C SER A 280 -17.67 18.80 7.57
N ASN A 281 -18.20 18.81 8.80
CA ASN A 281 -19.49 19.41 9.12
C ASN A 281 -19.57 20.89 8.69
N LYS A 282 -18.43 21.61 8.68
CA LYS A 282 -18.37 22.98 8.18
C LYS A 282 -18.70 23.06 6.69
N VAL A 283 -18.10 22.20 5.87
CA VAL A 283 -18.41 22.16 4.43
C VAL A 283 -19.85 21.70 4.23
N LEU A 284 -20.26 20.63 4.91
CA LEU A 284 -21.60 20.06 4.79
C LEU A 284 -22.70 21.08 5.13
N PHE A 285 -22.69 21.64 6.34
CA PHE A 285 -23.75 22.52 6.80
C PHE A 285 -23.58 23.96 6.30
N ALA A 286 -22.39 24.55 6.47
CA ALA A 286 -22.21 25.99 6.23
C ALA A 286 -21.92 26.34 4.76
N ARG A 287 -21.53 25.38 3.91
CA ARG A 287 -21.28 25.62 2.48
C ARG A 287 -22.31 24.93 1.58
N LEU A 288 -22.52 23.62 1.72
CA LEU A 288 -23.42 22.88 0.83
C LEU A 288 -24.89 23.16 1.19
N PHE A 289 -25.30 22.84 2.41
CA PHE A 289 -26.70 22.99 2.81
C PHE A 289 -27.15 24.44 2.89
N LEU A 290 -26.35 25.32 3.50
CA LEU A 290 -26.72 26.73 3.63
C LEU A 290 -26.98 27.40 2.28
N ASN A 291 -26.10 27.18 1.29
CA ASN A 291 -26.25 27.75 -0.04
C ASN A 291 -27.49 27.24 -0.76
N SER A 292 -27.79 25.93 -0.67
CA SER A 292 -29.02 25.37 -1.24
C SER A 292 -30.26 25.95 -0.57
N LEU A 293 -30.30 25.98 0.75
CA LEU A 293 -31.48 26.38 1.52
C LEU A 293 -31.76 27.88 1.48
N HIS A 294 -30.74 28.74 1.35
CA HIS A 294 -30.92 30.19 1.16
C HIS A 294 -31.71 30.52 -0.10
N THR A 295 -31.59 29.71 -1.16
CA THR A 295 -32.34 29.92 -2.41
C THR A 295 -33.81 29.50 -2.30
N LEU A 296 -34.14 28.59 -1.38
CA LEU A 296 -35.47 27.99 -1.24
C LEU A 296 -36.38 28.74 -0.24
N LEU A 297 -35.81 29.51 0.70
CA LEU A 297 -36.54 30.03 1.86
C LEU A 297 -36.50 31.58 1.98
N PRO A 298 -37.08 32.34 1.02
CA PRO A 298 -37.08 33.79 1.05
C PRO A 298 -37.79 34.34 2.30
N GLY A 299 -37.13 35.24 3.03
CA GLY A 299 -37.65 35.84 4.26
C GLY A 299 -37.34 35.07 5.55
N THR A 300 -36.58 33.98 5.48
CA THR A 300 -36.04 33.27 6.65
C THR A 300 -34.53 33.50 6.75
N THR A 301 -34.00 33.57 7.97
CA THR A 301 -32.54 33.73 8.17
C THR A 301 -31.98 32.50 8.85
N LEU A 302 -31.32 31.64 8.07
CA LEU A 302 -30.62 30.45 8.56
C LEU A 302 -29.15 30.78 8.81
N THR A 303 -28.63 30.47 10.00
CA THR A 303 -27.25 30.79 10.40
C THR A 303 -26.52 29.55 10.95
N PRO A 304 -25.24 29.35 10.60
CA PRO A 304 -24.41 28.34 11.24
C PRO A 304 -24.18 28.68 12.72
N LYS A 305 -24.32 27.67 13.58
CA LYS A 305 -24.08 27.73 15.02
C LYS A 305 -23.19 26.57 15.43
N THR A 306 -22.49 26.74 16.54
CA THR A 306 -21.62 25.72 17.12
C THR A 306 -21.83 25.72 18.62
N LEU A 307 -21.98 24.55 19.22
CA LEU A 307 -21.95 24.41 20.68
C LEU A 307 -20.49 24.35 21.13
N THR A 308 -20.18 24.96 22.27
CA THR A 308 -18.89 24.78 22.92
C THR A 308 -19.15 24.05 24.23
N ASN A 309 -18.41 22.96 24.48
CA ASN A 309 -18.54 22.24 25.74
C ASN A 309 -17.93 23.04 26.91
N GLU A 310 -18.10 22.54 28.14
CA GLU A 310 -17.60 23.18 29.37
C GLU A 310 -16.07 23.38 29.38
N HIS A 311 -15.34 22.65 28.52
CA HIS A 311 -13.88 22.72 28.37
C HIS A 311 -13.42 23.61 27.21
N GLY A 312 -14.33 24.33 26.54
CA GLY A 312 -13.96 25.22 25.43
C GLY A 312 -13.76 24.51 24.08
N VAL A 313 -14.04 23.21 23.99
CA VAL A 313 -13.96 22.45 22.73
C VAL A 313 -15.21 22.69 21.91
N ALA A 314 -15.03 23.13 20.66
CA ALA A 314 -16.12 23.32 19.72
C ALA A 314 -16.71 21.96 19.30
N GLY A 315 -18.03 21.82 19.41
CA GLY A 315 -18.81 20.71 18.87
C GLY A 315 -19.08 20.89 17.38
N HIS A 316 -19.97 20.06 16.84
CA HIS A 316 -20.34 20.12 15.42
C HIS A 316 -21.16 21.36 15.08
N ILE A 317 -20.99 21.86 13.85
CA ILE A 317 -21.83 22.92 13.30
C ILE A 317 -23.22 22.36 13.01
N TYR A 318 -24.22 23.15 13.35
CA TYR A 318 -25.61 22.98 12.93
C TYR A 318 -26.14 24.30 12.36
N LEU A 319 -27.24 24.24 11.62
CA LEU A 319 -27.91 25.43 11.12
C LEU A 319 -29.11 25.76 11.99
N GLU A 320 -29.25 27.01 12.41
CA GLU A 320 -30.38 27.48 13.22
C GLU A 320 -31.13 28.60 12.52
N TYR A 321 -32.46 28.49 12.50
CA TYR A 321 -33.35 29.56 12.06
C TYR A 321 -33.35 30.67 13.11
N THR A 322 -32.89 31.85 12.74
CA THR A 322 -32.89 33.04 13.62
C THR A 322 -34.15 33.88 13.46
N ASP A 323 -34.82 33.72 12.33
CA ASP A 323 -36.09 34.37 11.98
C ASP A 323 -36.83 33.57 10.89
N GLY A 324 -38.10 33.89 10.67
CA GLY A 324 -38.98 33.26 9.69
C GLY A 324 -40.21 32.60 10.34
N ALA A 325 -41.25 32.39 9.54
CA ALA A 325 -42.47 31.72 9.97
C ALA A 325 -43.18 31.00 8.83
N ILE A 326 -43.90 29.93 9.16
CA ILE A 326 -44.86 29.27 8.26
C ILE A 326 -46.24 29.84 8.57
N THR A 327 -47.06 30.06 7.54
CA THR A 327 -48.41 30.61 7.74
C THR A 327 -49.52 29.71 7.22
N LYS A 328 -50.68 29.79 7.87
CA LYS A 328 -51.97 29.27 7.38
C LYS A 328 -53.00 30.38 7.44
N SER A 329 -53.40 30.89 6.27
CA SER A 329 -54.50 31.84 6.14
C SER A 329 -55.85 31.17 6.34
N ASP A 330 -56.84 31.91 6.82
CA ASP A 330 -58.26 31.53 6.87
C ASP A 330 -58.50 30.17 7.52
N TYR A 331 -58.12 30.03 8.80
CA TYR A 331 -58.55 28.90 9.61
C TYR A 331 -59.97 29.15 10.11
N LYS A 332 -60.83 28.13 9.98
CA LYS A 332 -62.20 28.16 10.48
C LYS A 332 -62.62 26.76 10.90
N TYR A 333 -63.12 26.64 12.12
CA TYR A 333 -63.72 25.45 12.67
C TYR A 333 -65.12 25.79 13.17
N VAL A 334 -66.12 25.00 12.81
CA VAL A 334 -67.53 25.23 13.16
C VAL A 334 -68.08 23.98 13.80
N ASN A 335 -68.67 24.10 14.98
CA ASN A 335 -69.33 23.01 15.68
C ASN A 335 -70.49 23.52 16.54
N SER A 336 -71.35 22.62 17.04
CA SER A 336 -72.31 22.96 18.09
C SER A 336 -71.60 23.42 19.35
N GLY A 337 -72.17 24.33 20.14
CA GLY A 337 -71.65 24.70 21.46
C GLY A 337 -72.01 23.67 22.53
N VAL A 338 -71.39 23.76 23.72
CA VAL A 338 -71.73 22.90 24.88
C VAL A 338 -73.23 22.89 25.20
N TYR A 339 -73.90 24.02 24.99
CA TYR A 339 -75.36 24.07 24.93
C TYR A 339 -75.77 23.79 23.47
N HIS A 340 -76.38 22.62 23.23
CA HIS A 340 -76.73 22.06 21.90
C HIS A 340 -77.60 22.94 20.98
N ASN A 341 -77.95 24.15 21.42
CA ASN A 341 -78.68 25.18 20.69
C ASN A 341 -77.81 26.35 20.20
N TYR A 342 -76.49 26.32 20.44
CA TYR A 342 -75.52 27.29 19.95
C TYR A 342 -74.65 26.70 18.84
N ILE A 343 -74.19 27.53 17.90
CA ILE A 343 -73.14 27.23 16.92
C ILE A 343 -71.93 28.07 17.28
N VAL A 344 -70.79 27.42 17.54
CA VAL A 344 -69.51 28.06 17.81
C VAL A 344 -68.65 27.99 16.55
N THR A 345 -68.26 29.15 16.05
CA THR A 345 -67.27 29.30 14.98
C THR A 345 -65.98 29.83 15.59
N ALA A 346 -64.93 29.00 15.62
CA ALA A 346 -63.59 29.43 15.97
C ALA A 346 -62.82 29.71 14.67
N SER A 347 -62.25 30.90 14.53
CA SER A 347 -61.56 31.31 13.31
C SER A 347 -60.29 32.10 13.59
N SER A 348 -59.32 31.98 12.69
CA SER A 348 -58.13 32.81 12.68
C SER A 348 -57.85 33.25 11.25
N PRO A 349 -57.74 34.56 10.96
CA PRO A 349 -57.43 35.02 9.62
C PRO A 349 -56.02 34.58 9.19
N LEU A 350 -55.11 34.42 10.14
CA LEU A 350 -53.74 33.99 9.90
C LEU A 350 -53.16 33.31 11.14
N ILE A 351 -52.85 32.02 11.00
CA ILE A 351 -52.02 31.29 11.95
C ILE A 351 -50.56 31.43 11.51
N THR A 352 -49.70 31.87 12.44
CA THR A 352 -48.26 32.06 12.21
C THR A 352 -47.49 31.10 13.12
N ILE A 353 -46.71 30.21 12.52
CA ILE A 353 -45.86 29.23 13.20
C ILE A 353 -44.42 29.73 13.09
N PRO A 354 -43.84 30.31 14.16
CA PRO A 354 -42.50 30.88 14.10
C PRO A 354 -41.46 29.76 13.98
N LEU A 355 -40.48 29.92 13.10
CA LEU A 355 -39.39 28.95 12.93
C LEU A 355 -38.16 29.25 13.78
N LYS A 356 -38.14 30.40 14.47
CA LYS A 356 -37.00 30.82 15.28
C LYS A 356 -36.61 29.73 16.28
N GLY A 357 -35.33 29.35 16.25
CA GLY A 357 -34.75 28.28 17.07
C GLY A 357 -35.03 26.86 16.57
N ALA A 358 -35.59 26.67 15.38
CA ALA A 358 -35.54 25.40 14.66
C ALA A 358 -34.12 25.13 14.15
N GLN A 359 -33.71 23.87 14.16
CA GLN A 359 -32.33 23.47 13.92
C GLN A 359 -32.27 22.38 12.84
N LEU A 360 -31.27 22.44 11.96
CA LEU A 360 -30.88 21.35 11.09
C LEU A 360 -29.49 20.88 11.52
N GLN A 361 -29.41 19.65 12.05
CA GLN A 361 -28.20 19.13 12.71
C GLN A 361 -27.98 17.65 12.44
N ALA A 362 -26.77 17.16 12.66
CA ALA A 362 -26.48 15.74 12.69
C ALA A 362 -27.16 15.06 13.89
N SER A 363 -27.77 13.89 13.69
CA SER A 363 -28.33 13.08 14.78
C SER A 363 -28.51 11.63 14.33
N ASN A 364 -28.16 10.67 15.19
CA ASN A 364 -28.30 9.23 14.91
C ASN A 364 -27.65 8.79 13.59
N ASN A 365 -26.49 9.36 13.22
CA ASN A 365 -25.82 9.12 11.95
C ASN A 365 -26.59 9.61 10.70
N THR A 366 -27.56 10.51 10.87
CA THR A 366 -28.42 11.10 9.82
C THR A 366 -28.49 12.63 9.97
N ILE A 367 -29.29 13.30 9.13
CA ILE A 367 -29.64 14.71 9.30
C ILE A 367 -31.02 14.82 9.97
N CYS A 368 -31.15 15.69 10.97
CA CYS A 368 -32.39 15.92 11.70
C CYS A 368 -32.79 17.39 11.64
N PHE A 369 -34.02 17.66 11.17
CA PHE A 369 -34.72 18.89 11.48
C PHE A 369 -35.34 18.77 12.87
N LYS A 370 -34.94 19.63 13.79
CA LYS A 370 -35.28 19.60 15.21
C LYS A 370 -35.92 20.91 15.64
N TRP A 371 -37.14 20.84 16.18
CA TRP A 371 -37.85 21.98 16.77
C TRP A 371 -38.49 21.54 18.09
N MET A 372 -37.70 21.62 19.16
CA MET A 372 -38.02 21.04 20.48
C MET A 372 -38.16 22.11 21.54
N ASN A 373 -39.09 21.88 22.48
CA ASN A 373 -39.42 22.74 23.61
C ASN A 373 -39.75 24.18 23.17
N LYS A 374 -40.62 24.31 22.16
CA LYS A 374 -41.00 25.60 21.59
C LYS A 374 -42.46 25.88 21.90
N SER A 375 -42.77 27.14 22.18
CA SER A 375 -44.16 27.58 22.25
C SER A 375 -44.43 28.82 21.42
N PHE A 376 -45.65 28.93 20.94
CA PHE A 376 -46.14 30.10 20.22
C PHE A 376 -47.64 30.25 20.42
N ILE A 377 -48.13 31.46 20.17
CA ILE A 377 -49.52 31.83 20.40
C ILE A 377 -50.25 31.93 19.06
N ILE A 378 -51.47 31.40 19.02
CA ILE A 378 -52.44 31.59 17.94
C ILE A 378 -53.57 32.48 18.46
N ASN A 379 -53.82 33.60 17.77
CA ASN A 379 -54.98 34.44 18.05
C ASN A 379 -56.22 33.84 17.38
N MET A 380 -57.28 33.66 18.16
CA MET A 380 -58.53 33.04 17.75
C MET A 380 -59.70 33.96 18.01
N HIS A 381 -60.55 34.14 17.01
CA HIS A 381 -61.83 34.80 17.09
C HIS A 381 -62.94 33.77 17.21
N TYR A 382 -63.71 33.82 18.29
CA TYR A 382 -64.86 32.98 18.55
C TYR A 382 -66.14 33.76 18.30
N HIS A 383 -66.98 33.24 17.42
CA HIS A 383 -68.31 33.76 17.13
C HIS A 383 -69.33 32.69 17.51
N ASN A 384 -70.14 33.01 18.52
CA ASN A 384 -71.11 32.09 19.10
C ASN A 384 -72.53 32.59 18.84
N THR A 385 -73.33 31.79 18.13
CA THR A 385 -74.66 32.18 17.63
C THR A 385 -75.75 31.21 18.08
N ARG A 386 -76.95 31.73 18.34
CA ARG A 386 -78.18 30.95 18.57
C ARG A 386 -79.32 31.52 17.74
N GLY A 387 -79.17 31.47 16.42
CA GLY A 387 -80.10 32.17 15.51
C GLY A 387 -80.21 33.65 15.89
N ASP A 388 -81.42 34.21 15.88
CA ASP A 388 -81.67 35.61 16.26
C ASP A 388 -81.63 35.88 17.78
N LEU A 389 -81.45 34.85 18.62
CA LEU A 389 -81.60 34.95 20.08
C LEU A 389 -80.32 35.42 20.80
N SER A 390 -79.15 35.19 20.20
CA SER A 390 -77.86 35.51 20.79
C SER A 390 -76.78 35.50 19.72
N ASP A 391 -75.97 36.55 19.71
CA ASP A 391 -74.80 36.72 18.86
C ASP A 391 -73.69 37.35 19.71
N THR A 392 -72.64 36.59 19.99
CA THR A 392 -71.54 37.01 20.85
C THR A 392 -70.20 36.68 20.23
N HIS A 393 -69.26 37.62 20.39
CA HIS A 393 -67.91 37.51 19.87
C HIS A 393 -66.89 37.65 21.01
N SER A 394 -65.81 36.88 20.93
CA SER A 394 -64.64 37.04 21.79
C SER A 394 -63.35 36.74 21.02
N ASP A 395 -62.27 37.41 21.43
CA ASP A 395 -60.93 37.17 20.93
C ASP A 395 -60.09 36.59 22.07
N GLU A 396 -59.54 35.40 21.85
CA GLU A 396 -58.70 34.72 22.83
C GLU A 396 -57.43 34.17 22.18
N THR A 397 -56.51 33.70 23.01
CA THR A 397 -55.23 33.15 22.58
C THR A 397 -55.14 31.67 22.92
N VAL A 398 -54.58 30.90 21.99
CA VAL A 398 -54.25 29.49 22.17
C VAL A 398 -52.73 29.36 22.18
N GLU A 399 -52.13 28.85 23.25
CA GLU A 399 -50.71 28.53 23.28
C GLU A 399 -50.49 27.11 22.75
N MET A 400 -49.60 26.98 21.77
CA MET A 400 -49.14 25.71 21.22
C MET A 400 -47.78 25.39 21.80
N LYS A 401 -47.58 24.18 22.33
CA LYS A 401 -46.27 23.65 22.76
C LYS A 401 -45.86 22.54 21.81
N VAL A 402 -44.68 22.65 21.20
CA VAL A 402 -44.24 21.78 20.10
C VAL A 402 -42.91 21.10 20.38
N ASN A 403 -42.92 19.79 20.15
CA ASN A 403 -41.77 18.90 20.03
C ASN A 403 -41.88 18.16 18.69
N PHE A 404 -41.04 18.56 17.74
CA PHE A 404 -41.12 18.10 16.36
C PHE A 404 -39.73 17.78 15.81
N ASN A 405 -39.54 16.55 15.36
CA ASN A 405 -38.29 16.08 14.74
C ASN A 405 -38.61 15.34 13.45
N VAL A 406 -37.79 15.55 12.42
CA VAL A 406 -37.86 14.82 11.16
C VAL A 406 -36.45 14.45 10.74
N PHE A 407 -36.22 13.18 10.43
CA PHE A 407 -34.93 12.67 10.00
C PHE A 407 -34.86 12.58 8.47
N SER A 408 -33.66 12.76 7.93
CA SER A 408 -33.33 12.54 6.53
C SER A 408 -32.19 11.53 6.46
N ASN A 409 -32.53 10.35 5.96
CA ASN A 409 -31.59 9.26 5.74
C ASN A 409 -30.73 9.56 4.52
N LEU A 410 -29.54 8.95 4.50
CA LEU A 410 -28.62 9.07 3.39
C LEU A 410 -28.58 7.74 2.63
N MET A 411 -28.52 7.82 1.32
CA MET A 411 -28.25 6.69 0.45
C MET A 411 -27.09 7.04 -0.45
N ILE A 412 -26.12 6.14 -0.59
CA ILE A 412 -25.02 6.29 -1.54
C ILE A 412 -25.22 5.31 -2.69
N ASP A 413 -25.15 5.81 -3.91
CA ASP A 413 -25.08 4.97 -5.10
C ASP A 413 -23.61 4.53 -5.30
N PRO A 414 -23.27 3.24 -5.20
CA PRO A 414 -21.90 2.77 -5.36
C PRO A 414 -21.31 3.01 -6.76
N GLU A 415 -22.15 3.14 -7.79
CA GLU A 415 -21.67 3.37 -9.17
C GLU A 415 -21.33 4.85 -9.40
N SER A 416 -22.28 5.74 -9.16
CA SER A 416 -22.06 7.18 -9.34
C SER A 416 -21.31 7.80 -8.17
N GLY A 417 -21.32 7.19 -6.98
CA GLY A 417 -20.85 7.71 -5.68
C GLY A 417 -21.51 9.02 -5.25
N ILE A 418 -22.72 9.27 -5.77
CA ILE A 418 -23.57 10.37 -5.34
C ILE A 418 -24.28 9.96 -4.04
N ILE A 419 -24.26 10.86 -3.06
CA ILE A 419 -25.01 10.70 -1.82
C ILE A 419 -26.30 11.51 -1.94
N HIS A 420 -27.42 10.80 -1.85
CA HIS A 420 -28.76 11.34 -1.87
C HIS A 420 -29.36 11.36 -0.46
N PHE A 421 -30.20 12.35 -0.18
CA PHE A 421 -30.90 12.48 1.10
C PHE A 421 -32.40 12.27 0.92
N GLU A 422 -32.96 11.32 1.65
CA GLU A 422 -34.39 11.05 1.66
C GLU A 422 -34.98 11.31 3.04
N GLN A 423 -35.99 12.19 3.09
CA GLN A 423 -36.69 12.50 4.33
C GLN A 423 -37.65 11.36 4.72
N GLU A 424 -37.55 10.92 5.97
CA GLU A 424 -38.45 9.92 6.56
C GLU A 424 -39.88 10.45 6.70
N ASP A 425 -40.83 9.51 6.79
CA ASP A 425 -42.19 9.84 7.16
C ASP A 425 -42.29 10.30 8.61
N ILE A 426 -43.16 11.27 8.86
CA ILE A 426 -43.40 11.76 10.23
C ILE A 426 -44.26 10.76 10.99
N ILE A 427 -43.59 9.94 11.79
CA ILE A 427 -44.23 8.94 12.65
C ILE A 427 -44.68 9.51 14.00
N SER A 428 -44.06 10.60 14.49
CA SER A 428 -44.46 11.23 15.75
C SER A 428 -44.15 12.73 15.80
N ALA A 429 -45.17 13.55 16.06
CA ALA A 429 -45.06 14.95 16.43
C ALA A 429 -45.85 15.14 17.72
N GLN A 430 -45.23 15.71 18.75
CA GLN A 430 -45.88 16.01 20.02
C GLN A 430 -46.24 17.49 20.02
N ILE A 431 -47.53 17.77 19.90
CA ILE A 431 -48.08 19.13 19.91
C ILE A 431 -49.16 19.16 20.99
N GLU A 432 -48.93 19.97 22.00
CA GLU A 432 -49.88 20.19 23.10
C GLU A 432 -50.51 21.57 22.95
N ILE A 433 -51.75 21.70 23.38
CA ILE A 433 -52.52 22.93 23.36
C ILE A 433 -52.82 23.35 24.80
N ASP A 434 -52.61 24.63 25.08
CA ASP A 434 -52.96 25.27 26.35
C ASP A 434 -53.87 26.47 26.04
N MET A 435 -55.11 26.42 26.52
CA MET A 435 -56.12 27.44 26.23
C MET A 435 -57.13 27.61 27.38
N GLU A 436 -57.74 28.79 27.46
CA GLU A 436 -58.76 29.10 28.46
C GLU A 436 -60.12 28.47 28.07
N TYR A 437 -60.81 27.87 29.04
CA TYR A 437 -61.96 26.99 28.81
C TYR A 437 -63.30 27.71 28.56
N ALA A 438 -63.32 29.01 28.26
CA ALA A 438 -64.54 29.82 28.43
C ALA A 438 -65.63 29.66 27.35
N HIS A 439 -65.34 29.13 26.16
CA HIS A 439 -66.24 29.24 24.98
C HIS A 439 -66.57 27.94 24.20
N TYR A 440 -66.53 26.79 24.89
CA TYR A 440 -66.64 25.43 24.34
C TYR A 440 -67.53 25.19 23.08
N PRO A 441 -66.95 24.81 21.93
CA PRO A 441 -67.57 23.86 21.01
C PRO A 441 -67.74 22.48 21.71
N TYR A 442 -68.88 21.82 21.46
CA TYR A 442 -69.12 20.42 21.77
C TYR A 442 -68.07 19.56 21.06
N GLY A 443 -67.38 18.69 21.82
CA GLY A 443 -66.23 17.94 21.30
C GLY A 443 -64.96 18.78 21.16
N MET A 444 -64.53 19.45 22.25
CA MET A 444 -63.28 20.21 22.32
C MET A 444 -62.06 19.44 21.79
N GLU A 445 -61.96 18.15 22.10
CA GLU A 445 -60.91 17.25 21.59
C GLU A 445 -60.81 17.25 20.06
N LEU A 446 -61.94 17.43 19.35
CA LEU A 446 -61.97 17.52 17.89
C LEU A 446 -61.45 18.87 17.37
N PHE A 447 -61.72 19.95 18.10
CA PHE A 447 -61.19 21.28 17.78
C PHE A 447 -59.67 21.32 18.01
N GLU A 448 -59.23 20.84 19.18
CA GLU A 448 -57.81 20.70 19.51
C GLU A 448 -57.12 19.80 18.48
N GLY A 449 -57.71 18.64 18.17
CA GLY A 449 -57.23 17.75 17.12
C GLY A 449 -57.11 18.42 15.76
N SER A 450 -58.09 19.25 15.37
CA SER A 450 -58.06 20.03 14.13
C SER A 450 -56.91 21.05 14.11
N LEU A 451 -56.70 21.80 15.20
CA LEU A 451 -55.60 22.76 15.32
C LEU A 451 -54.23 22.07 15.30
N VAL A 452 -54.07 21.01 16.10
CA VAL A 452 -52.86 20.19 16.13
C VAL A 452 -52.56 19.65 14.74
N GLN A 453 -53.55 19.11 14.04
CA GLN A 453 -53.37 18.54 12.71
C GLN A 453 -52.94 19.60 11.70
N ILE A 454 -53.50 20.80 11.74
CA ILE A 454 -53.10 21.89 10.83
C ILE A 454 -51.66 22.33 11.07
N VAL A 455 -51.25 22.48 12.34
CA VAL A 455 -49.85 22.83 12.66
C VAL A 455 -48.92 21.71 12.22
N LYS A 456 -49.28 20.46 12.48
CA LYS A 456 -48.53 19.27 12.04
C LYS A 456 -48.40 19.21 10.52
N ASP A 457 -49.49 19.39 9.78
CA ASP A 457 -49.51 19.35 8.31
C ASP A 457 -48.66 20.47 7.72
N LYS A 458 -48.71 21.68 8.31
CA LYS A 458 -47.91 22.82 7.87
C LYS A 458 -46.43 22.65 8.14
N LEU A 459 -46.06 22.12 9.31
CA LEU A 459 -44.67 21.77 9.62
C LEU A 459 -44.17 20.67 8.69
N PHE A 460 -44.97 19.63 8.44
CA PHE A 460 -44.58 18.55 7.54
C PHE A 460 -44.41 19.02 6.09
N ALA A 461 -45.37 19.77 5.58
CA ALA A 461 -45.30 20.33 4.23
C ALA A 461 -44.07 21.25 4.08
N PHE A 462 -43.75 22.02 5.12
CA PHE A 462 -42.54 22.82 5.16
C PHE A 462 -41.28 21.95 5.13
N THR A 463 -41.15 20.94 5.99
CA THR A 463 -39.96 20.09 6.02
C THR A 463 -39.80 19.26 4.75
N ARG A 464 -40.88 18.87 4.08
CA ARG A 464 -40.83 18.19 2.77
C ARG A 464 -40.27 19.09 1.66
N ASN A 465 -40.38 20.42 1.80
CA ASN A 465 -39.78 21.37 0.87
C ASN A 465 -38.29 21.65 1.18
N ILE A 466 -37.78 21.23 2.33
CA ILE A 466 -36.34 21.29 2.65
C ILE A 466 -35.65 20.16 1.87
N THR A 467 -35.23 20.47 0.65
CA THR A 467 -34.47 19.56 -0.21
C THR A 467 -32.97 19.77 0.01
N LEU A 468 -32.30 18.74 0.51
CA LEU A 468 -30.85 18.75 0.67
C LEU A 468 -30.20 18.42 -0.68
N PRO A 469 -29.13 19.12 -1.08
CA PRO A 469 -28.46 18.86 -2.35
C PRO A 469 -27.76 17.50 -2.32
N ASP A 470 -27.75 16.83 -3.47
CA ASP A 470 -26.92 15.65 -3.70
C ASP A 470 -25.43 16.01 -3.56
N ILE A 471 -24.66 15.10 -2.98
CA ILE A 471 -23.22 15.27 -2.77
C ILE A 471 -22.48 14.34 -3.70
N ASP A 472 -21.84 14.90 -4.73
CA ASP A 472 -20.97 14.16 -5.63
C ASP A 472 -19.56 14.00 -5.06
N THR A 473 -19.20 12.79 -4.64
CA THR A 473 -17.89 12.47 -4.06
C THR A 473 -16.79 12.25 -5.10
N PHE A 474 -17.06 12.41 -6.40
CA PHE A 474 -16.15 12.02 -7.49
C PHE A 474 -14.75 12.64 -7.38
N LEU A 475 -14.65 13.93 -7.04
CA LEU A 475 -13.34 14.60 -6.96
C LEU A 475 -12.53 14.15 -5.73
N LEU A 476 -13.20 13.84 -4.62
CA LEU A 476 -12.54 13.35 -3.40
C LEU A 476 -12.09 11.89 -3.57
N ARG A 477 -12.87 11.07 -4.28
CA ARG A 477 -12.58 9.64 -4.48
C ARG A 477 -11.45 9.39 -5.50
N ASN A 478 -11.18 10.35 -6.38
CA ASN A 478 -10.17 10.25 -7.45
C ASN A 478 -8.87 11.00 -7.16
N LEU A 479 -8.72 11.55 -5.96
CA LEU A 479 -7.62 12.44 -5.61
C LEU A 479 -6.23 11.76 -5.70
N LEU A 480 -6.17 10.48 -5.32
CA LEU A 480 -5.00 9.62 -5.48
C LEU A 480 -5.16 8.61 -6.63
N PHE A 481 -6.23 8.65 -7.43
CA PHE A 481 -6.53 7.58 -8.39
C PHE A 481 -7.29 8.08 -9.64
N PRO A 482 -6.65 8.89 -10.51
CA PRO A 482 -7.33 9.45 -11.68
C PRO A 482 -7.65 8.41 -12.77
N ASP A 483 -6.83 7.35 -12.89
CA ASP A 483 -6.93 6.35 -13.96
C ASP A 483 -7.35 4.97 -13.41
N ASN A 484 -8.62 4.62 -13.63
CA ASN A 484 -9.18 3.26 -13.53
C ASN A 484 -9.20 2.54 -12.15
N ASN A 485 -8.93 3.21 -11.03
CA ASN A 485 -9.07 2.60 -9.67
C ASN A 485 -9.97 3.47 -8.77
N LEU A 486 -11.23 3.63 -9.18
CA LEU A 486 -12.23 4.40 -8.43
C LEU A 486 -12.53 3.73 -7.08
N MET A 487 -12.41 4.49 -5.98
CA MET A 487 -12.93 4.09 -4.67
C MET A 487 -14.45 3.87 -4.75
N VAL A 488 -14.92 2.68 -4.40
CA VAL A 488 -16.35 2.33 -4.35
C VAL A 488 -16.84 2.51 -2.92
N LEU A 489 -17.63 3.55 -2.73
CA LEU A 489 -18.18 3.91 -1.43
C LEU A 489 -19.52 3.19 -1.23
N THR A 490 -19.72 2.54 -0.08
CA THR A 490 -20.86 1.65 0.18
C THR A 490 -21.68 2.04 1.40
N ASP A 491 -21.09 2.77 2.36
CA ASP A 491 -21.72 3.08 3.63
C ASP A 491 -21.52 4.56 3.98
N ALA A 492 -22.59 5.35 3.99
CA ALA A 492 -22.56 6.78 4.27
C ALA A 492 -23.34 7.12 5.56
N HIS A 493 -22.74 7.98 6.40
CA HIS A 493 -23.27 8.34 7.72
C HIS A 493 -22.94 9.80 8.07
N VAL A 494 -23.79 10.46 8.85
CA VAL A 494 -23.51 11.79 9.42
C VAL A 494 -23.56 11.73 10.96
N PRO A 495 -22.52 11.18 11.62
CA PRO A 495 -22.36 11.28 13.07
C PRO A 495 -22.18 12.73 13.55
N GLY A 496 -21.62 13.59 12.68
CA GLY A 496 -21.37 15.00 12.91
C GLY A 496 -20.70 15.57 11.67
N ASP A 497 -19.51 15.07 11.38
CA ASP A 497 -18.92 15.09 10.03
C ASP A 497 -19.61 14.03 9.14
N LEU A 498 -19.59 14.19 7.82
CA LEU A 498 -20.06 13.16 6.88
C LEU A 498 -18.96 12.12 6.70
N ALA A 499 -19.19 10.91 7.19
CA ALA A 499 -18.29 9.77 7.07
C ALA A 499 -18.81 8.81 6.01
N VAL A 500 -17.95 8.45 5.07
CA VAL A 500 -18.27 7.52 3.99
C VAL A 500 -17.20 6.45 3.95
N PHE A 501 -17.60 5.20 4.11
CA PHE A 501 -16.72 4.04 4.08
C PHE A 501 -16.93 3.27 2.78
N GLY A 502 -15.87 2.61 2.34
CA GLY A 502 -15.92 1.84 1.12
C GLY A 502 -14.76 0.89 0.97
N ASN A 503 -14.75 0.25 -0.18
CA ASN A 503 -13.65 -0.55 -0.64
C ASN A 503 -13.21 0.00 -2.00
N VAL A 504 -11.94 -0.08 -2.29
CA VAL A 504 -11.47 0.04 -3.67
C VAL A 504 -11.75 -1.34 -4.27
N ALA A 505 -12.98 -1.56 -4.72
CA ALA A 505 -13.44 -2.86 -5.19
C ALA A 505 -12.94 -3.14 -6.62
N PRO A 506 -12.07 -4.16 -6.83
CA PRO A 506 -11.61 -4.52 -8.18
C PRO A 506 -12.78 -4.90 -9.09
N THR A 507 -13.78 -5.58 -8.53
CA THR A 507 -14.95 -6.13 -9.22
C THR A 507 -15.82 -5.11 -9.96
N LEU A 508 -15.77 -3.82 -9.59
CA LEU A 508 -16.60 -2.79 -10.22
C LEU A 508 -15.81 -1.76 -11.02
N THR A 509 -14.52 -1.55 -10.74
CA THR A 509 -13.79 -0.40 -11.29
C THR A 509 -12.44 -0.71 -11.93
N SER A 510 -11.83 -1.89 -11.70
CA SER A 510 -10.55 -2.22 -12.31
C SER A 510 -10.55 -3.61 -12.93
N PHE A 511 -10.32 -3.66 -14.22
CA PHE A 511 -9.97 -4.88 -14.93
C PHE A 511 -8.59 -5.32 -14.45
N VAL A 512 -8.53 -6.36 -13.62
CA VAL A 512 -7.31 -6.86 -12.97
C VAL A 512 -7.03 -8.29 -13.41
N ILE A 513 -5.76 -8.64 -13.61
CA ILE A 513 -5.34 -10.02 -13.82
C ILE A 513 -5.07 -10.69 -12.47
N GLU A 514 -5.68 -11.85 -12.27
CA GLU A 514 -5.44 -12.74 -11.13
C GLU A 514 -4.68 -14.01 -11.58
N PRO A 515 -3.61 -14.42 -10.87
CA PRO A 515 -2.99 -13.71 -9.74
C PRO A 515 -2.26 -12.43 -10.17
N GLU A 516 -2.23 -11.41 -9.30
CA GLU A 516 -1.53 -10.14 -9.58
C GLU A 516 -0.01 -10.27 -9.76
N ARG A 517 0.58 -11.38 -9.29
CA ARG A 517 1.98 -11.79 -9.53
C ARG A 517 2.08 -13.31 -9.55
N ALA A 518 3.04 -13.85 -10.31
CA ALA A 518 3.37 -15.27 -10.27
C ALA A 518 4.88 -15.52 -10.31
N ILE A 519 5.34 -16.56 -9.63
CA ILE A 519 6.70 -17.09 -9.74
C ILE A 519 6.58 -18.54 -10.20
N LEU A 520 7.28 -18.90 -11.28
CA LEU A 520 7.19 -20.21 -11.94
C LEU A 520 8.57 -20.82 -12.13
N ASN A 521 8.62 -22.15 -12.14
CA ASN A 521 9.79 -22.89 -12.61
C ASN A 521 9.79 -22.99 -14.13
N PRO A 522 10.96 -23.21 -14.77
CA PRO A 522 11.04 -23.35 -16.21
C PRO A 522 10.15 -24.50 -16.71
N GLY A 523 9.44 -24.28 -17.82
CA GLY A 523 8.50 -25.22 -18.42
C GLY A 523 7.17 -25.40 -17.69
N SER A 524 6.98 -24.78 -16.52
CA SER A 524 5.71 -24.82 -15.78
C SER A 524 4.63 -23.95 -16.44
N THR A 525 3.36 -24.26 -16.14
CA THR A 525 2.21 -23.50 -16.63
C THR A 525 1.44 -22.81 -15.50
N ARG A 526 0.84 -21.66 -15.79
CA ARG A 526 -0.07 -20.95 -14.87
C ARG A 526 -1.25 -20.36 -15.62
N ALA A 527 -2.46 -20.57 -15.10
CA ALA A 527 -3.66 -19.93 -15.60
C ALA A 527 -3.81 -18.53 -14.97
N PHE A 528 -4.18 -17.56 -15.81
CA PHE A 528 -4.52 -16.20 -15.46
C PHE A 528 -5.96 -15.91 -15.85
N THR A 529 -6.67 -15.20 -14.99
CA THR A 529 -8.05 -14.76 -15.22
C THR A 529 -8.16 -13.26 -15.05
N VAL A 530 -9.21 -12.65 -15.59
CA VAL A 530 -9.51 -11.25 -15.34
C VAL A 530 -10.71 -11.10 -14.43
N GLU A 531 -10.67 -10.12 -13.53
CA GLU A 531 -11.80 -9.70 -12.71
C GLU A 531 -12.13 -8.21 -12.98
N PRO A 532 -13.41 -7.85 -13.21
CA PRO A 532 -14.53 -8.75 -13.45
C PRO A 532 -14.33 -9.58 -14.73
N ALA A 533 -14.96 -10.77 -14.77
CA ALA A 533 -14.85 -11.67 -15.91
C ALA A 533 -15.26 -10.97 -17.22
N ALA A 534 -14.35 -10.98 -18.20
CA ALA A 534 -14.53 -10.32 -19.48
C ALA A 534 -13.90 -11.15 -20.62
N THR A 535 -14.33 -10.90 -21.85
CA THR A 535 -13.66 -11.44 -23.03
C THR A 535 -12.44 -10.59 -23.36
N VAL A 536 -11.27 -11.21 -23.38
CA VAL A 536 -9.98 -10.51 -23.47
C VAL A 536 -9.06 -11.20 -24.47
N THR A 537 -8.12 -10.42 -25.01
CA THR A 537 -6.96 -10.92 -25.75
C THR A 537 -5.75 -10.89 -24.84
N TRP A 538 -5.08 -12.02 -24.71
CA TRP A 538 -3.87 -12.18 -23.90
C TRP A 538 -2.61 -11.98 -24.76
N SER A 539 -1.58 -11.42 -24.14
CA SER A 539 -0.24 -11.31 -24.74
C SER A 539 0.83 -11.44 -23.67
N VAL A 540 2.02 -11.87 -24.07
CA VAL A 540 3.21 -11.95 -23.20
C VAL A 540 4.39 -11.27 -23.88
N LYS A 541 5.19 -10.53 -23.11
CA LYS A 541 6.42 -9.86 -23.56
C LYS A 541 7.52 -9.95 -22.50
N GLY A 542 8.77 -9.95 -22.92
CA GLY A 542 9.93 -9.82 -22.03
C GLY A 542 10.07 -8.38 -21.54
N LEU A 543 10.91 -8.18 -20.51
CA LEU A 543 11.35 -6.84 -20.14
C LEU A 543 12.14 -6.19 -21.30
N PRO A 544 12.13 -4.85 -21.44
CA PRO A 544 12.93 -4.19 -22.45
C PRO A 544 14.42 -4.53 -22.32
N GLY A 545 15.12 -4.60 -23.45
CA GLY A 545 16.52 -5.04 -23.50
C GLY A 545 16.75 -6.53 -23.25
N ASN A 546 15.75 -7.30 -22.80
CA ASN A 546 15.86 -8.75 -22.66
C ASN A 546 15.55 -9.44 -24.00
N SER A 547 16.50 -10.28 -24.45
CA SER A 547 16.38 -11.05 -25.70
C SER A 547 16.03 -12.52 -25.49
N LEU A 548 15.86 -12.95 -24.23
CA LEU A 548 15.51 -14.32 -23.91
C LEU A 548 14.09 -14.68 -24.39
N PRO A 549 13.85 -15.96 -24.75
CA PRO A 549 12.52 -16.46 -25.08
C PRO A 549 11.51 -16.16 -23.97
N VAL A 550 10.31 -15.69 -24.31
CA VAL A 550 9.33 -15.17 -23.33
C VAL A 550 8.24 -16.18 -22.94
N GLY A 551 8.38 -17.45 -23.35
CA GLY A 551 7.32 -18.44 -23.24
C GLY A 551 6.14 -18.16 -24.17
N SER A 552 4.97 -18.70 -23.84
CA SER A 552 3.74 -18.51 -24.63
C SER A 552 2.50 -18.44 -23.75
N ILE A 553 1.47 -17.70 -24.17
CA ILE A 553 0.17 -17.63 -23.48
C ILE A 553 -0.96 -17.97 -24.46
N THR A 554 -1.92 -18.80 -24.02
CA THR A 554 -3.09 -19.15 -24.83
C THR A 554 -4.19 -18.08 -24.76
N ASN A 555 -5.19 -18.17 -25.63
CA ASN A 555 -6.34 -17.28 -25.63
C ASN A 555 -7.22 -17.45 -24.38
N GLU A 556 -7.12 -18.59 -23.69
CA GLU A 556 -7.80 -18.87 -22.42
C GLU A 556 -7.03 -18.34 -21.19
N GLY A 557 -5.88 -17.66 -21.41
CA GLY A 557 -5.08 -17.09 -20.33
C GLY A 557 -4.11 -18.09 -19.67
N VAL A 558 -3.81 -19.22 -20.30
CA VAL A 558 -2.83 -20.18 -19.76
C VAL A 558 -1.44 -19.86 -20.27
N TYR A 559 -0.57 -19.37 -19.39
CA TYR A 559 0.83 -19.11 -19.68
C TYR A 559 1.69 -20.34 -19.47
N THR A 560 2.65 -20.58 -20.37
CA THR A 560 3.69 -21.60 -20.30
C THR A 560 5.05 -20.91 -20.26
N ALA A 561 5.79 -21.10 -19.17
CA ALA A 561 7.13 -20.56 -19.00
C ALA A 561 8.14 -21.21 -19.97
N LEU A 562 9.19 -20.47 -20.33
CA LEU A 562 10.33 -21.02 -21.06
C LEU A 562 10.99 -22.17 -20.31
N THR A 563 11.62 -23.08 -21.03
CA THR A 563 12.36 -24.23 -20.49
C THR A 563 13.70 -23.81 -19.87
N ALA A 564 14.32 -24.73 -19.11
CA ALA A 564 15.61 -24.47 -18.48
C ALA A 564 16.73 -24.22 -19.52
N ASP A 565 16.66 -24.87 -20.69
CA ASP A 565 17.61 -24.64 -21.78
C ASP A 565 17.42 -23.27 -22.43
N GLU A 566 16.17 -22.81 -22.54
CA GLU A 566 15.82 -21.49 -23.08
C GLU A 566 16.21 -20.34 -22.15
N LEU A 567 16.52 -20.60 -20.87
CA LEU A 567 17.07 -19.59 -19.96
C LEU A 567 18.51 -19.21 -20.33
N LEU A 568 19.18 -19.96 -21.21
CA LEU A 568 20.54 -19.66 -21.70
C LEU A 568 21.53 -19.33 -20.58
N GLY A 569 21.45 -20.08 -19.48
CA GLY A 569 22.33 -19.92 -18.32
C GLY A 569 21.97 -18.79 -17.35
N HIS A 570 20.87 -18.07 -17.58
CA HIS A 570 20.35 -17.09 -16.62
C HIS A 570 19.62 -17.78 -15.45
N ASP A 571 19.81 -17.27 -14.24
CA ASP A 571 19.18 -17.80 -13.04
C ASP A 571 17.67 -17.50 -12.96
N SER A 572 17.26 -16.39 -13.59
CA SER A 572 15.87 -15.95 -13.62
C SER A 572 15.56 -15.13 -14.87
N GLN A 573 14.27 -15.03 -15.18
CA GLN A 573 13.73 -14.14 -16.20
C GLN A 573 12.37 -13.59 -15.75
N GLN A 574 12.07 -12.35 -16.13
CA GLN A 574 10.75 -11.75 -15.94
C GLN A 574 10.05 -11.50 -17.28
N VAL A 575 8.74 -11.74 -17.28
CA VAL A 575 7.85 -11.44 -18.41
C VAL A 575 6.63 -10.67 -17.92
N ILE A 576 6.06 -9.86 -18.80
CA ILE A 576 4.83 -9.10 -18.60
C ILE A 576 3.73 -9.83 -19.36
N ILE A 577 2.68 -10.21 -18.64
CA ILE A 577 1.45 -10.73 -19.24
C ILE A 577 0.44 -9.60 -19.25
N THR A 578 -0.17 -9.35 -20.40
CA THR A 578 -1.18 -8.31 -20.60
C THR A 578 -2.48 -8.90 -21.14
N ALA A 579 -3.59 -8.57 -20.49
CA ALA A 579 -4.94 -8.79 -20.98
C ALA A 579 -5.46 -7.47 -21.55
N THR A 580 -6.14 -7.50 -22.68
CA THR A 580 -6.80 -6.34 -23.30
C THR A 580 -8.21 -6.71 -23.70
N GLY A 581 -9.19 -5.86 -23.42
CA GLY A 581 -10.59 -6.17 -23.70
C GLY A 581 -11.50 -4.97 -23.63
N THR A 582 -12.80 -5.25 -23.59
CA THR A 582 -13.85 -4.24 -23.39
C THR A 582 -14.77 -4.74 -22.30
N THR A 583 -15.05 -3.91 -21.30
CA THR A 583 -15.96 -4.29 -20.21
C THR A 583 -17.40 -4.39 -20.71
N SER A 584 -18.30 -4.96 -19.90
CA SER A 584 -19.74 -5.00 -20.18
C SER A 584 -20.37 -3.62 -20.42
N ARG A 585 -19.70 -2.55 -19.99
CA ARG A 585 -20.09 -1.14 -20.19
C ARG A 585 -19.51 -0.51 -21.47
N GLY A 586 -18.82 -1.26 -22.32
CA GLY A 586 -18.27 -0.75 -23.58
C GLY A 586 -16.96 0.04 -23.44
N LEU A 587 -16.34 0.03 -22.25
CA LEU A 587 -15.08 0.74 -22.00
C LEU A 587 -13.88 -0.16 -22.36
N ALA A 588 -12.98 0.37 -23.19
CA ALA A 588 -11.70 -0.28 -23.48
C ALA A 588 -10.88 -0.41 -22.20
N THR A 589 -10.34 -1.59 -21.96
CA THR A 589 -9.63 -1.89 -20.72
C THR A 589 -8.41 -2.78 -20.98
N SER A 590 -7.38 -2.58 -20.17
CA SER A 590 -6.12 -3.30 -20.26
C SER A 590 -5.56 -3.47 -18.85
N SER A 591 -4.99 -4.63 -18.59
CA SER A 591 -4.35 -4.96 -17.32
C SER A 591 -3.10 -5.75 -17.59
N SER A 592 -2.10 -5.61 -16.72
CA SER A 592 -0.84 -6.34 -16.85
C SER A 592 -0.39 -6.87 -15.50
N THR A 593 0.29 -8.02 -15.52
CA THR A 593 0.94 -8.63 -14.36
C THR A 593 2.37 -9.05 -14.73
N LEU A 594 3.21 -9.21 -13.71
CA LEU A 594 4.58 -9.72 -13.84
C LEU A 594 4.67 -11.18 -13.42
N VAL A 595 5.34 -11.96 -14.26
CA VAL A 595 5.68 -13.35 -13.98
C VAL A 595 7.20 -13.49 -13.92
N SER A 596 7.70 -13.93 -12.77
CA SER A 596 9.10 -14.30 -12.59
C SER A 596 9.27 -15.79 -12.86
N ILE A 597 10.31 -16.15 -13.59
CA ILE A 597 10.66 -17.52 -13.97
C ILE A 597 12.02 -17.78 -13.35
N VAL A 598 12.11 -18.70 -12.41
CA VAL A 598 13.31 -18.91 -11.59
C VAL A 598 13.80 -20.34 -11.77
N SER A 599 15.08 -20.49 -12.10
CA SER A 599 15.70 -21.81 -12.34
C SER A 599 15.78 -22.67 -11.07
N GLN A 600 15.82 -22.04 -9.90
CA GLN A 600 15.89 -22.70 -8.59
C GLN A 600 14.75 -22.23 -7.68
N THR A 601 14.03 -23.19 -7.09
CA THR A 601 12.93 -22.95 -6.13
C THR A 601 13.42 -22.53 -4.74
N ILE A 602 14.66 -22.87 -4.41
CA ILE A 602 15.34 -22.43 -3.19
C ILE A 602 16.35 -21.36 -3.58
N SER A 603 16.14 -20.13 -3.11
CA SER A 603 17.16 -19.07 -3.18
C SER A 603 18.16 -19.31 -2.05
N LEU A 604 19.45 -19.30 -2.35
CA LEU A 604 20.54 -19.53 -1.40
C LEU A 604 21.59 -18.43 -1.54
N ASN A 605 22.02 -17.87 -0.42
CA ASN A 605 22.95 -16.75 -0.40
C ASN A 605 23.94 -16.85 0.79
N PRO A 606 25.26 -16.71 0.57
CA PRO A 606 25.96 -16.75 -0.72
C PRO A 606 25.94 -18.17 -1.32
N ILE A 607 26.27 -18.30 -2.62
CA ILE A 607 26.41 -19.61 -3.30
C ILE A 607 27.85 -20.14 -3.25
N PHE A 608 28.82 -19.26 -3.04
CA PHE A 608 30.22 -19.60 -2.86
C PHE A 608 30.84 -18.73 -1.77
N SER A 609 31.70 -19.28 -0.92
CA SER A 609 32.52 -18.50 0.00
C SER A 609 33.85 -19.15 0.34
N ILE A 610 34.81 -18.35 0.79
CA ILE A 610 36.10 -18.82 1.28
C ILE A 610 36.15 -18.73 2.79
N ALA A 611 36.73 -19.76 3.41
CA ALA A 611 36.94 -19.81 4.85
C ALA A 611 38.41 -20.08 5.18
N GLY A 612 38.89 -19.51 6.28
CA GLY A 612 40.07 -20.01 6.97
C GLY A 612 39.67 -21.14 7.92
N PRO A 613 40.62 -21.95 8.41
CA PRO A 613 40.34 -22.98 9.40
C PRO A 613 39.73 -22.37 10.68
N GLY A 614 38.69 -23.02 11.22
CA GLY A 614 37.96 -22.56 12.40
C GLY A 614 37.10 -21.30 12.23
N THR A 615 37.05 -20.70 11.04
CA THR A 615 36.23 -19.51 10.79
C THR A 615 34.76 -19.86 10.51
N SER A 616 33.86 -18.93 10.82
CA SER A 616 32.42 -19.10 10.60
C SER A 616 31.89 -18.19 9.51
N LEU A 617 30.94 -18.70 8.73
CA LEU A 617 30.26 -18.02 7.63
C LEU A 617 28.76 -18.20 7.77
N LYS A 618 27.98 -17.16 7.48
CA LYS A 618 26.52 -17.21 7.55
C LYS A 618 25.93 -17.42 6.16
N PHE A 619 24.93 -18.29 6.09
CA PHE A 619 24.15 -18.56 4.89
C PHE A 619 22.67 -18.30 5.17
N THR A 620 21.96 -17.78 4.18
CA THR A 620 20.52 -17.63 4.18
C THR A 620 19.92 -18.37 3.01
N ALA A 621 18.71 -18.91 3.21
CA ALA A 621 17.95 -19.52 2.14
C ALA A 621 16.46 -19.32 2.36
N GLY A 622 15.70 -19.38 1.27
CA GLY A 622 14.25 -19.26 1.30
C GLY A 622 13.56 -20.03 0.18
N THR A 623 12.29 -20.37 0.41
CA THR A 623 11.32 -20.78 -0.63
C THR A 623 10.19 -19.77 -0.79
N ILE A 624 9.60 -19.69 -1.98
CA ILE A 624 8.57 -18.70 -2.36
C ILE A 624 7.38 -18.73 -1.39
N ASP A 625 7.04 -19.91 -0.90
CA ASP A 625 5.91 -20.20 -0.02
C ASP A 625 6.30 -20.37 1.46
N GLY A 626 7.54 -20.02 1.82
CA GLY A 626 8.00 -20.03 3.22
C GLY A 626 8.08 -21.43 3.84
N ARG A 627 8.21 -22.48 3.02
CA ARG A 627 8.37 -23.86 3.47
C ARG A 627 9.61 -24.03 4.34
N THR A 628 9.53 -24.99 5.26
CA THR A 628 10.61 -25.27 6.20
C THR A 628 11.82 -25.85 5.47
N LEU A 629 13.00 -25.27 5.72
CA LEU A 629 14.26 -25.68 5.12
C LEU A 629 15.10 -26.50 6.10
N GLN A 630 15.77 -27.51 5.56
CA GLN A 630 16.71 -28.38 6.24
C GLN A 630 18.10 -28.20 5.64
N TRP A 631 19.11 -28.02 6.49
CA TRP A 631 20.50 -27.81 6.11
C TRP A 631 21.34 -29.02 6.46
N ALA A 632 22.19 -29.45 5.53
CA ALA A 632 23.11 -30.57 5.73
C ALA A 632 24.42 -30.34 4.98
N MET A 633 25.50 -30.94 5.48
CA MET A 633 26.72 -31.11 4.68
C MET A 633 26.49 -32.29 3.72
N LYS A 634 26.76 -32.10 2.43
CA LYS A 634 26.64 -33.17 1.42
C LYS A 634 27.64 -34.30 1.70
N ASP A 635 28.87 -33.94 2.10
CA ASP A 635 29.97 -34.84 2.40
C ASP A 635 30.46 -34.65 3.86
N PRO A 636 29.74 -35.17 4.88
CA PRO A 636 29.97 -34.85 6.30
C PRO A 636 31.32 -35.33 6.88
N GLY A 637 32.19 -35.96 6.08
CA GLY A 637 33.48 -36.49 6.52
C GLY A 637 34.60 -35.46 6.71
N GLN A 638 34.38 -34.19 6.35
CA GLN A 638 35.40 -33.14 6.41
C GLN A 638 35.39 -32.30 7.70
N ASN A 639 34.51 -32.62 8.66
CA ASN A 639 34.35 -31.99 9.99
C ASN A 639 33.80 -30.55 10.00
N GLY A 640 33.31 -30.02 8.88
CA GLY A 640 32.52 -28.78 8.87
C GLY A 640 31.20 -28.95 9.64
N LYS A 641 30.71 -27.86 10.26
CA LYS A 641 29.49 -27.88 11.09
C LYS A 641 28.51 -26.79 10.66
N LEU A 642 27.22 -27.10 10.75
CA LEU A 642 26.12 -26.17 10.48
C LEU A 642 25.26 -26.02 11.74
N GLU A 643 24.98 -24.78 12.14
CA GLU A 643 24.10 -24.48 13.26
C GLU A 643 23.32 -23.17 13.05
N PRO A 644 21.97 -23.15 13.16
CA PRO A 644 21.09 -24.32 13.29
C PRO A 644 20.98 -25.11 11.97
N THR A 645 20.52 -26.37 12.03
CA THR A 645 20.29 -27.22 10.83
C THR A 645 18.91 -27.03 10.21
N THR A 646 18.08 -26.14 10.74
CA THR A 646 16.70 -25.88 10.29
C THR A 646 16.41 -24.38 10.26
N GLY A 647 15.57 -23.95 9.32
CA GLY A 647 15.12 -22.56 9.20
C GLY A 647 15.74 -21.82 8.01
N SER A 648 15.50 -20.52 7.88
CA SER A 648 15.92 -19.70 6.74
C SER A 648 17.37 -19.21 6.81
N SER A 649 18.10 -19.55 7.87
CA SER A 649 19.52 -19.22 7.99
C SER A 649 20.28 -20.27 8.79
N THR A 650 21.56 -20.43 8.47
CA THR A 650 22.49 -21.29 9.20
C THR A 650 23.87 -20.64 9.28
N THR A 651 24.66 -21.04 10.26
CA THR A 651 26.07 -20.68 10.37
C THR A 651 26.91 -21.90 10.09
N TYR A 652 27.71 -21.84 9.04
CA TYR A 652 28.78 -22.79 8.76
C TYR A 652 30.00 -22.45 9.60
N THR A 653 30.63 -23.45 10.20
CA THR A 653 31.93 -23.32 10.86
C THR A 653 32.91 -24.29 10.21
N ALA A 654 34.01 -23.73 9.71
CA ALA A 654 35.05 -24.49 9.04
C ALA A 654 35.75 -25.43 10.02
N PRO A 655 36.25 -26.59 9.53
CA PRO A 655 37.09 -27.47 10.33
C PRO A 655 38.29 -26.75 10.92
N GLU A 656 38.80 -27.27 12.04
CA GLU A 656 40.13 -26.91 12.54
C GLU A 656 41.22 -27.23 11.50
N LEU A 657 42.36 -26.54 11.62
CA LEU A 657 43.47 -26.61 10.67
C LEU A 657 43.83 -28.06 10.31
N GLN A 658 43.66 -28.41 9.03
CA GLN A 658 44.08 -29.71 8.51
C GLN A 658 45.57 -29.69 8.15
N THR A 659 46.32 -30.71 8.59
CA THR A 659 47.76 -30.80 8.33
C THR A 659 48.09 -31.34 6.93
N THR A 660 47.11 -31.94 6.26
CA THR A 660 47.22 -32.52 4.91
C THR A 660 46.28 -31.81 3.93
N GLY A 661 46.75 -31.60 2.69
CA GLY A 661 46.01 -30.85 1.67
C GLY A 661 46.14 -29.32 1.80
N MET A 662 46.00 -28.62 0.67
CA MET A 662 45.94 -27.15 0.62
C MET A 662 44.49 -26.65 0.75
N PHE A 663 43.59 -27.28 0.00
CA PHE A 663 42.19 -26.90 -0.11
C PHE A 663 41.30 -28.01 0.43
N THR A 664 40.29 -27.63 1.19
CA THR A 664 39.21 -28.50 1.67
C THR A 664 37.92 -27.94 1.07
N ARG A 665 37.25 -28.73 0.23
CA ARG A 665 36.01 -28.33 -0.45
C ARG A 665 34.85 -28.90 0.34
N GLU A 666 33.99 -28.01 0.83
CA GLU A 666 32.81 -28.33 1.61
C GLU A 666 31.57 -27.93 0.81
N VAL A 667 30.56 -28.80 0.77
CA VAL A 667 29.32 -28.54 0.04
C VAL A 667 28.17 -28.52 1.04
N ILE A 668 27.55 -27.36 1.17
CA ILE A 668 26.36 -27.14 1.97
C ILE A 668 25.15 -27.40 1.09
N GLN A 669 24.23 -28.22 1.58
CA GLN A 669 22.98 -28.54 0.91
C GLN A 669 21.82 -28.05 1.75
N VAL A 670 20.87 -27.39 1.09
CA VAL A 670 19.59 -27.00 1.67
C VAL A 670 18.47 -27.69 0.92
N THR A 671 17.53 -28.31 1.64
CA THR A 671 16.39 -29.01 1.05
C THR A 671 15.10 -28.60 1.70
N ASP A 672 14.03 -28.56 0.91
CA ASP A 672 12.67 -28.40 1.41
C ASP A 672 11.94 -29.74 1.57
N ASP A 673 10.71 -29.69 2.06
CA ASP A 673 9.83 -30.83 2.30
C ASP A 673 9.29 -31.53 1.02
N GLN A 674 9.48 -30.92 -0.14
CA GLN A 674 9.13 -31.50 -1.45
C GLN A 674 10.34 -32.09 -2.17
N GLY A 675 11.53 -32.03 -1.56
CA GLY A 675 12.76 -32.55 -2.12
C GLY A 675 13.44 -31.61 -3.12
N ASN A 676 13.02 -30.35 -3.23
CA ASN A 676 13.84 -29.37 -3.95
C ASN A 676 15.10 -29.09 -3.15
N MET A 677 16.17 -28.71 -3.85
CA MET A 677 17.51 -28.63 -3.30
C MET A 677 18.27 -27.41 -3.84
N GLY A 678 18.93 -26.67 -2.95
CA GLY A 678 19.96 -25.69 -3.26
C GLY A 678 21.32 -26.15 -2.72
N GLN A 679 22.42 -25.69 -3.35
CA GLN A 679 23.78 -26.01 -2.93
C GLN A 679 24.65 -24.76 -2.90
N ALA A 680 25.46 -24.64 -1.85
CA ALA A 680 26.54 -23.66 -1.75
C ALA A 680 27.87 -24.38 -1.51
N GLU A 681 28.96 -23.79 -1.98
CA GLU A 681 30.29 -24.33 -1.76
C GLU A 681 31.14 -23.42 -0.87
N VAL A 682 31.89 -24.05 0.02
CA VAL A 682 32.91 -23.39 0.82
C VAL A 682 34.28 -23.97 0.49
N LEU A 683 35.21 -23.10 0.09
CA LEU A 683 36.61 -23.46 -0.10
C LEU A 683 37.40 -23.05 1.15
N VAL A 684 37.79 -24.04 1.96
CA VAL A 684 38.64 -23.81 3.14
C VAL A 684 40.10 -23.85 2.71
N ILE A 685 40.83 -22.77 2.99
CA ILE A 685 42.26 -22.63 2.65
C ILE A 685 43.10 -22.96 3.88
N ASN A 686 43.74 -24.13 3.88
CA ASN A 686 44.47 -24.65 5.06
C ASN A 686 45.91 -24.14 5.18
N LYS A 687 46.51 -23.61 4.10
CA LYS A 687 47.90 -23.12 4.12
C LYS A 687 48.00 -21.76 3.45
N VAL A 688 49.14 -21.09 3.63
CA VAL A 688 49.43 -19.83 2.93
C VAL A 688 49.59 -20.12 1.44
N LEU A 689 48.92 -19.33 0.60
CA LEU A 689 49.05 -19.39 -0.86
C LEU A 689 50.50 -19.06 -1.26
N GLY A 690 50.96 -19.61 -2.39
CA GLY A 690 52.33 -19.40 -2.88
C GLY A 690 52.40 -18.67 -4.22
N GLY A 691 51.24 -18.28 -4.76
CA GLY A 691 51.11 -17.46 -5.97
C GLY A 691 49.65 -17.05 -6.22
N GLN A 692 49.45 -16.10 -7.13
CA GLN A 692 48.15 -15.65 -7.60
C GLN A 692 47.77 -16.39 -8.88
N VAL A 693 46.50 -16.70 -9.06
CA VAL A 693 45.98 -17.07 -10.38
C VAL A 693 45.34 -15.83 -11.00
N GLU A 694 45.99 -15.26 -12.00
CA GLU A 694 45.43 -14.22 -12.84
C GLU A 694 44.53 -14.83 -13.91
N VAL A 695 43.47 -14.10 -14.26
CA VAL A 695 42.45 -14.53 -15.21
C VAL A 695 42.36 -13.51 -16.34
N ASP A 696 42.59 -13.98 -17.56
CA ASP A 696 42.32 -13.24 -18.79
C ASP A 696 41.03 -13.78 -19.43
N LEU A 697 40.07 -12.87 -19.60
CA LEU A 697 38.72 -13.15 -20.11
C LEU A 697 38.49 -12.59 -21.52
N THR A 698 39.57 -12.31 -22.26
CA THR A 698 39.48 -11.82 -23.65
C THR A 698 38.63 -12.73 -24.55
N ASP A 699 38.60 -14.05 -24.28
CA ASP A 699 37.80 -15.05 -25.03
C ASP A 699 36.54 -15.52 -24.28
N ALA A 700 36.06 -14.76 -23.29
CA ALA A 700 34.89 -15.12 -22.47
C ALA A 700 33.60 -15.24 -23.29
N ALA A 701 33.46 -14.48 -24.38
CA ALA A 701 32.32 -14.59 -25.29
C ALA A 701 32.22 -15.96 -25.97
N ASN A 702 33.34 -16.69 -26.09
CA ASN A 702 33.37 -18.07 -26.59
C ASN A 702 33.47 -19.09 -25.44
N GLY A 703 33.17 -18.67 -24.20
CA GLY A 703 33.15 -19.53 -23.04
C GLY A 703 34.52 -19.95 -22.54
N LYS A 704 35.56 -19.14 -22.77
CA LYS A 704 36.94 -19.46 -22.38
C LYS A 704 37.61 -18.39 -21.52
N ALA A 705 38.50 -18.84 -20.65
CA ALA A 705 39.35 -17.99 -19.83
C ALA A 705 40.79 -18.53 -19.85
N GLN A 706 41.78 -17.65 -20.05
CA GLN A 706 43.18 -18.00 -19.92
C GLN A 706 43.63 -17.73 -18.48
N LEU A 707 44.15 -18.75 -17.82
CA LEU A 707 44.65 -18.68 -16.46
C LEU A 707 46.17 -18.62 -16.45
N GLN A 708 46.74 -17.80 -15.56
CA GLN A 708 48.17 -17.67 -15.39
C GLN A 708 48.54 -17.66 -13.90
N PHE A 709 49.46 -18.54 -13.49
CA PHE A 709 49.96 -18.55 -12.12
C PHE A 709 51.15 -17.60 -12.00
N VAL A 710 50.99 -16.53 -11.22
CA VAL A 710 52.00 -15.50 -10.98
C VAL A 710 52.56 -15.67 -9.58
N LYS A 711 53.88 -15.80 -9.48
CA LYS A 711 54.60 -15.89 -8.21
C LYS A 711 55.45 -14.64 -8.02
N ASP A 712 55.49 -14.13 -6.80
CA ASP A 712 56.41 -13.06 -6.43
C ASP A 712 57.82 -13.61 -6.17
N TYR A 713 58.80 -13.07 -6.88
CA TYR A 713 60.22 -13.34 -6.70
C TYR A 713 60.92 -12.06 -6.23
N ASP A 714 61.01 -11.89 -4.91
CA ASP A 714 61.68 -10.75 -4.25
C ASP A 714 61.17 -9.38 -4.72
N GLY A 715 59.85 -9.22 -4.82
CA GLY A 715 59.19 -7.98 -5.25
C GLY A 715 59.02 -7.85 -6.77
N ASN A 716 59.33 -8.91 -7.53
CA ASN A 716 59.09 -8.99 -8.97
C ASN A 716 58.12 -10.13 -9.28
N PRO A 717 56.80 -9.85 -9.36
CA PRO A 717 55.82 -10.82 -9.81
C PRO A 717 56.13 -11.29 -11.24
N ALA A 718 56.24 -12.60 -11.43
CA ALA A 718 56.50 -13.20 -12.74
C ALA A 718 55.60 -14.43 -12.97
N PRO A 719 55.12 -14.63 -14.21
CA PRO A 719 54.33 -15.80 -14.54
C PRO A 719 55.18 -17.06 -14.61
N VAL A 720 54.69 -18.13 -14.01
CA VAL A 720 55.32 -19.46 -14.05
C VAL A 720 54.94 -20.17 -15.35
N PRO A 721 55.90 -20.73 -16.12
CA PRO A 721 55.59 -21.45 -17.35
C PRO A 721 54.65 -22.64 -17.13
N SER A 722 53.64 -22.79 -17.98
CA SER A 722 52.58 -23.82 -17.89
C SER A 722 53.09 -25.26 -17.73
N LYS A 723 54.24 -25.58 -18.34
CA LYS A 723 54.88 -26.91 -18.22
C LYS A 723 55.27 -27.31 -16.79
N PHE A 724 55.33 -26.37 -15.86
CA PHE A 724 55.62 -26.61 -14.44
C PHE A 724 54.36 -26.57 -13.56
N LEU A 725 53.21 -26.28 -14.14
CA LEU A 725 51.95 -26.09 -13.44
C LEU A 725 51.08 -27.32 -13.59
N VAL A 726 50.34 -27.62 -12.53
CA VAL A 726 49.23 -28.58 -12.56
C VAL A 726 47.96 -27.83 -12.27
N TRP A 727 47.14 -27.64 -13.31
CA TRP A 727 45.81 -27.06 -13.20
C TRP A 727 44.79 -28.14 -12.84
N THR A 728 43.87 -27.83 -11.93
CA THR A 728 42.80 -28.75 -11.52
C THR A 728 41.49 -27.98 -11.41
N LEU A 729 40.47 -28.42 -12.14
CA LEU A 729 39.09 -28.02 -11.88
C LEU A 729 38.62 -28.76 -10.63
N LEU A 730 38.54 -28.04 -9.51
CA LEU A 730 38.16 -28.61 -8.21
C LEU A 730 36.65 -28.78 -8.10
N ALA A 731 35.89 -27.84 -8.67
CA ALA A 731 34.42 -27.84 -8.66
C ALA A 731 33.85 -27.02 -9.80
N GLY A 732 32.54 -27.19 -10.06
CA GLY A 732 31.82 -26.52 -11.13
C GLY A 732 31.90 -27.27 -12.47
N ALA A 733 31.25 -26.70 -13.48
CA ALA A 733 31.17 -27.29 -14.81
C ALA A 733 32.36 -26.86 -15.70
N GLY A 734 32.63 -27.61 -16.77
CA GLY A 734 33.69 -27.32 -17.75
C GLY A 734 34.95 -28.14 -17.52
N TRP A 735 36.08 -27.67 -18.05
CA TRP A 735 37.40 -28.27 -17.84
C TRP A 735 38.52 -27.23 -18.00
N VAL A 736 39.70 -27.53 -17.47
CA VAL A 736 40.92 -26.73 -17.65
C VAL A 736 42.01 -27.62 -18.24
N ASN A 737 42.72 -27.15 -19.26
CA ASN A 737 43.82 -27.90 -19.88
C ASN A 737 45.18 -27.59 -19.23
N ALA A 738 46.24 -28.27 -19.67
CA ALA A 738 47.60 -28.10 -19.14
C ALA A 738 48.17 -26.69 -19.41
N GLU A 739 47.71 -26.03 -20.46
CA GLU A 739 48.08 -24.66 -20.83
C GLU A 739 47.38 -23.59 -19.99
N GLY A 740 46.48 -23.98 -19.07
CA GLY A 740 45.72 -23.06 -18.23
C GLY A 740 44.52 -22.43 -18.92
N ILE A 741 44.03 -23.00 -20.02
CA ILE A 741 42.80 -22.55 -20.67
C ILE A 741 41.63 -23.29 -20.03
N TYR A 742 40.76 -22.54 -19.35
CA TYR A 742 39.46 -23.01 -18.91
C TYR A 742 38.45 -22.89 -20.07
N SER A 743 37.56 -23.89 -20.20
CA SER A 743 36.45 -23.90 -21.15
C SER A 743 35.17 -24.35 -20.46
N GLU A 744 34.11 -23.54 -20.58
CA GLU A 744 32.79 -23.87 -20.07
C GLU A 744 32.08 -24.94 -20.94
N PRO A 745 31.08 -25.67 -20.41
CA PRO A 745 30.29 -26.60 -21.21
C PRO A 745 29.50 -25.88 -22.31
N GLN A 746 29.19 -26.60 -23.39
CA GLN A 746 28.37 -26.04 -24.49
C GLN A 746 26.96 -25.61 -24.01
N GLN A 747 26.41 -26.32 -23.02
CA GLN A 747 25.21 -25.89 -22.33
C GLN A 747 25.60 -24.85 -21.27
N GLN A 748 25.16 -23.62 -21.46
CA GLN A 748 25.40 -22.53 -20.52
C GLN A 748 24.58 -22.76 -19.26
N LEU A 749 25.26 -23.12 -18.18
CA LEU A 749 24.66 -23.36 -16.88
C LEU A 749 25.06 -22.24 -15.91
N PRO A 750 24.12 -21.71 -15.11
CA PRO A 750 24.48 -20.78 -14.05
C PRO A 750 25.33 -21.46 -12.99
N GLY A 751 26.20 -20.70 -12.32
CA GLY A 751 27.02 -21.15 -11.20
C GLY A 751 28.42 -20.58 -11.24
N PHE A 752 29.40 -21.39 -10.84
CA PHE A 752 30.81 -21.01 -10.87
C PHE A 752 31.70 -22.24 -11.03
N ALA A 753 32.94 -22.01 -11.47
CA ALA A 753 34.01 -23.01 -11.51
C ALA A 753 35.13 -22.63 -10.52
N ILE A 754 35.56 -23.58 -9.70
CA ILE A 754 36.70 -23.42 -8.79
C ILE A 754 37.91 -24.09 -9.45
N ILE A 755 38.93 -23.30 -9.78
CA ILE A 755 40.16 -23.81 -10.37
C ILE A 755 41.31 -23.60 -9.39
N THR A 756 42.12 -24.63 -9.22
CA THR A 756 43.34 -24.59 -8.40
C THR A 756 44.57 -24.86 -9.26
N CYS A 757 45.69 -24.30 -8.84
CA CYS A 757 46.99 -24.50 -9.47
C CYS A 757 48.00 -24.95 -8.43
N ALA A 758 48.82 -25.95 -8.78
CA ALA A 758 49.97 -26.38 -7.99
C ALA A 758 51.26 -26.18 -8.80
N PHE A 759 52.25 -25.55 -8.16
CA PHE A 759 53.60 -25.36 -8.71
C PHE A 759 54.63 -26.03 -7.80
N THR A 760 55.06 -27.22 -8.20
CA THR A 760 56.04 -28.02 -7.46
C THR A 760 57.45 -27.73 -7.97
N HIS A 761 58.34 -27.30 -7.07
CA HIS A 761 59.72 -26.96 -7.41
C HIS A 761 60.67 -27.26 -6.24
N THR A 762 61.94 -27.52 -6.58
CA THR A 762 63.01 -27.73 -5.60
C THR A 762 63.70 -26.41 -5.33
N ARG A 763 63.99 -26.11 -4.05
CA ARG A 763 64.91 -25.03 -3.72
C ARG A 763 66.35 -25.44 -4.09
N ALA A 764 67.25 -24.49 -4.27
CA ALA A 764 68.62 -24.79 -4.68
C ALA A 764 69.32 -25.77 -3.71
N GLY A 765 69.96 -26.82 -4.22
CA GLY A 765 70.65 -27.86 -3.44
C GLY A 765 69.83 -29.12 -3.17
N ASP A 766 70.12 -29.85 -2.09
CA ASP A 766 69.42 -31.06 -1.63
C ASP A 766 68.18 -30.75 -0.77
N GLU A 767 67.56 -29.58 -0.95
CA GLU A 767 66.40 -29.16 -0.16
C GLU A 767 65.12 -29.93 -0.56
N PRO A 768 64.17 -30.12 0.37
CA PRO A 768 62.90 -30.79 0.09
C PRO A 768 62.10 -30.02 -0.98
N THR A 769 61.40 -30.76 -1.84
CA THR A 769 60.50 -30.19 -2.84
C THR A 769 59.37 -29.45 -2.15
N ILE A 770 59.14 -28.19 -2.56
CA ILE A 770 58.04 -27.35 -2.09
C ILE A 770 56.98 -27.23 -3.18
N THR A 771 55.71 -27.08 -2.78
CA THR A 771 54.61 -26.85 -3.71
C THR A 771 53.89 -25.58 -3.31
N ASP A 772 53.89 -24.61 -4.21
CA ASP A 772 53.08 -23.41 -4.09
C ASP A 772 51.70 -23.66 -4.69
N TYR A 773 50.69 -23.05 -4.08
CA TYR A 773 49.32 -23.18 -4.54
C TYR A 773 48.68 -21.82 -4.80
N GLY A 774 47.78 -21.80 -5.78
CA GLY A 774 46.88 -20.70 -6.07
C GLY A 774 45.50 -21.22 -6.43
N TYR A 775 44.51 -20.34 -6.42
CA TYR A 775 43.16 -20.65 -6.87
C TYR A 775 42.54 -19.44 -7.57
N THR A 776 41.49 -19.69 -8.35
CA THR A 776 40.56 -18.69 -8.83
C THR A 776 39.16 -19.29 -8.90
N VAL A 777 38.15 -18.42 -8.92
CA VAL A 777 36.75 -18.82 -9.07
C VAL A 777 36.14 -18.01 -10.19
N LEU A 778 35.61 -18.70 -11.19
CA LEU A 778 35.02 -18.10 -12.39
C LEU A 778 33.50 -18.21 -12.31
N PRO A 779 32.75 -17.10 -12.21
CA PRO A 779 31.31 -17.11 -12.35
C PRO A 779 30.92 -17.53 -13.78
N LEU A 780 29.91 -18.37 -13.90
CA LEU A 780 29.41 -18.89 -15.18
C LEU A 780 27.97 -18.42 -15.44
N PRO A 781 27.57 -18.29 -16.71
CA PRO A 781 28.40 -18.40 -17.93
C PRO A 781 29.36 -17.21 -18.08
N LEU A 782 30.55 -17.45 -18.64
CA LEU A 782 31.58 -16.40 -18.79
C LEU A 782 31.10 -15.24 -19.68
N SER A 783 30.34 -15.56 -20.72
CA SER A 783 29.83 -14.56 -21.68
C SER A 783 28.84 -13.56 -21.09
N GLN A 784 28.19 -13.90 -19.96
CA GLN A 784 27.21 -13.02 -19.31
C GLN A 784 27.86 -11.91 -18.48
N TYR A 785 29.14 -12.07 -18.14
CA TYR A 785 29.85 -11.12 -17.29
C TYR A 785 31.18 -10.69 -17.96
N PRO A 786 31.13 -10.05 -19.13
CA PRO A 786 32.33 -9.68 -19.90
C PRO A 786 33.24 -8.69 -19.14
N GLU A 787 32.66 -7.92 -18.21
CA GLU A 787 33.38 -7.00 -17.33
C GLU A 787 33.96 -7.68 -16.07
N LEU A 788 33.89 -9.01 -15.94
CA LEU A 788 34.56 -9.77 -14.87
C LEU A 788 36.05 -9.48 -14.79
N THR A 789 36.68 -9.03 -15.87
CA THR A 789 38.06 -8.52 -15.84
C THR A 789 38.26 -7.50 -14.74
N THR A 790 37.29 -6.61 -14.46
CA THR A 790 37.35 -5.64 -13.36
C THR A 790 37.23 -6.27 -11.96
N ALA A 791 36.62 -7.46 -11.86
CA ALA A 791 36.60 -8.26 -10.64
C ALA A 791 37.93 -9.01 -10.41
N PHE A 792 38.76 -9.20 -11.46
CA PHE A 792 40.07 -9.87 -11.39
C PHE A 792 41.29 -8.93 -11.45
N GLN A 793 41.15 -7.72 -11.98
CA GLN A 793 42.14 -6.62 -11.94
C GLN A 793 42.17 -5.97 -10.56
#